data_AF-A0A956G8N4-F1
#
_entry.id   AF-A0A956G8N4-F1
#
_cell.length_a   1.000
_cell.length_b   1.000
_cell.length_c   1.000
_cell.angle_alpha   90.00
_cell.angle_beta   90.00
_cell.angle_gamma   90.00
#
_symmetry.space_group_name_H-M   'P 1'
#
loop_
_entity.id
_entity.type
_entity.pdbx_description
1 polymer ?
#
loop_
_entity_poly.entity_id
_entity_poly.type
_entity_poly.pdbx_seq_one_letter_code
_entity_poly.pdbx_strand_id
1 'polypeptide(L)'
;MPGRKTETTIATLLTLLLCACGPEMGPSGIGTDPPDPTAPVKVAPEFPKDDVPPPPQDCNAFEYQGKTYDCSALDRCNDSPDNAAAKLACCECDPRLCNPDPSCAPPPTAAPALEPADACMRCHNGSQNNDYRGPGLSNPHPFGPTAYIKCTQCHGGDGTAFDDKDAAHVPPPPEVGNRNKQKKDARAFHLAVTLSGIDKLGDYSVAGKTYKALDWLQFRNPGDLRVVADGRGCGNSGCHMGTHAAWVQASPFAGTLGFFSSLSYAAGLPNAFGNTNWGNTAADYGWRALSDPSYDPLNPKFGSVPRLKEFPVFSRWGDTTGMYKNPAYRAKELDKYLTANNQVIPDSPLHKALFSAVDNTCADCHLGSAGANNRYGDFRSSGCTACHMRYSLDGRSRSTDPHVKKYEPKDPDAIQPGERSHVMSHQIRNVYKTVTLAGGAQQTILGQDLYTCVGCHQGSNRTVLQFMGFRMDQNADVVNGDQYPANPKSFKTTANNPILYSRKVNNNTFNGRNANQHLQYEDYDGDGRDDIPADIHYERGLTCIDCHGSTEIHNNKSTTIRSRMDQVVHVTCQNCHGGIDKYACDSKVTCSPYTAGNNPRGAACASDNNGRAINNVTCDSNGDAWLYSRRDGKEHYIPQTRSTIYQDGRKKPDGTAIYNAKASYAMGRVNASVTDGIGPKQSNVHIAKDGFSHTDKLSCASCHASWTQNCIGCHLENRYNDNPNDFLFSNVTGERIVSEQANAGFTYQSPLIASLLVNGSTQKIAPGAAGTQLFYRFTDRFGQTSKTFFFSDRNGNGNNPQLGFGAGGHDAMMPHSIRGRVSTKQEGPRYCVTCHLNSDMDLGKYNEFVSLMANKNVKGLAQANFFNLLKQEIGRNTNNQHNTPYFVHMNSGLGSGLFFFDKDGCPVNPLDNNNNRQGCNGNSPKNRFNNAQAIYCLDCVVDKNGQQYSSTAHACSVPQACAVQRDGSAPTLGGPISGQLVRRLACPDSADRSAALGKQPAECIMLDSYIDADGQLRGGATTFIAQ
;
A
#
# COMPACT_ATOMS: atom_id res chain seq x y z
N MET A 1 -41.25 -14.79 -3.09
CA MET A 1 -42.72 -14.66 -3.03
C MET A 1 -43.14 -13.55 -4.00
N PRO A 2 -44.26 -13.65 -4.75
CA PRO A 2 -44.46 -12.85 -5.97
C PRO A 2 -45.53 -11.74 -5.91
N GLY A 3 -45.51 -10.85 -6.92
CA GLY A 3 -46.45 -9.75 -7.17
C GLY A 3 -45.83 -8.38 -6.85
N ARG A 4 -45.92 -7.32 -7.67
CA ARG A 4 -46.69 -6.94 -8.89
C ARG A 4 -45.81 -5.93 -9.68
N LYS A 5 -46.05 -5.49 -10.92
CA LYS A 5 -46.87 -5.87 -12.10
C LYS A 5 -46.23 -5.15 -13.31
N THR A 6 -46.35 -5.72 -14.50
CA THR A 6 -46.00 -5.09 -15.79
C THR A 6 -47.06 -4.09 -16.25
N GLU A 7 -46.67 -3.10 -17.06
CA GLU A 7 -47.39 -2.76 -18.31
C GLU A 7 -46.48 -1.98 -19.28
N THR A 8 -46.89 -1.86 -20.55
CA THR A 8 -46.02 -1.59 -21.71
C THR A 8 -46.76 -0.79 -22.79
N THR A 9 -46.00 -0.21 -23.73
CA THR A 9 -46.29 -0.08 -25.20
C THR A 9 -46.61 1.33 -25.77
N ILE A 10 -46.16 1.54 -27.02
CA ILE A 10 -46.51 2.57 -28.04
C ILE A 10 -45.93 3.99 -27.80
N ALA A 11 -45.15 4.68 -28.65
CA ALA A 11 -44.62 4.59 -30.04
C ALA A 11 -45.15 5.65 -31.05
N THR A 12 -44.20 6.42 -31.61
CA THR A 12 -44.15 7.03 -32.97
C THR A 12 -44.84 8.39 -33.27
N LEU A 13 -44.20 9.14 -34.20
CA LEU A 13 -44.53 10.42 -34.91
C LEU A 13 -43.82 11.67 -34.31
N LEU A 14 -42.79 12.31 -34.91
CA LEU A 14 -42.57 12.80 -36.31
C LEU A 14 -43.69 13.78 -36.75
N THR A 15 -43.43 14.97 -37.33
CA THR A 15 -42.40 15.28 -38.34
C THR A 15 -42.20 16.80 -38.60
N LEU A 16 -41.00 17.19 -39.11
CA LEU A 16 -40.69 18.31 -40.05
C LEU A 16 -40.99 19.77 -39.59
N LEU A 17 -40.41 20.85 -40.14
CA LEU A 17 -39.79 21.24 -41.45
C LEU A 17 -38.57 22.18 -41.16
N LEU A 18 -37.53 22.46 -41.99
CA LEU A 18 -37.28 22.37 -43.45
C LEU A 18 -35.75 22.39 -43.78
N CYS A 19 -35.35 21.67 -44.85
CA CYS A 19 -34.39 21.97 -45.96
C CYS A 19 -33.10 22.83 -45.77
N ALA A 20 -32.02 22.73 -46.58
CA ALA A 20 -31.50 21.82 -47.65
C ALA A 20 -30.10 22.37 -48.07
N CYS A 21 -29.18 21.73 -48.83
CA CYS A 21 -29.06 20.40 -49.46
C CYS A 21 -27.57 20.00 -49.62
N GLY A 22 -27.24 18.94 -50.40
CA GLY A 22 -25.86 18.61 -50.85
C GLY A 22 -25.65 18.95 -52.35
N PRO A 23 -24.83 18.19 -53.12
CA PRO A 23 -23.83 17.16 -52.76
C PRO A 23 -22.47 17.33 -53.51
N GLU A 24 -21.56 16.34 -53.40
CA GLU A 24 -20.75 15.72 -54.50
C GLU A 24 -19.37 15.19 -54.04
N MET A 25 -18.98 14.04 -54.60
CA MET A 25 -17.61 13.49 -54.56
C MET A 25 -17.02 13.54 -55.98
N GLY A 26 -15.76 13.95 -56.12
CA GLY A 26 -15.01 13.97 -57.39
C GLY A 26 -13.58 13.46 -57.20
N PRO A 27 -12.92 12.94 -58.27
CA PRO A 27 -11.86 11.94 -58.10
C PRO A 27 -10.41 12.48 -58.10
N SER A 28 -9.49 11.53 -57.84
CA SER A 28 -8.03 11.61 -57.88
C SER A 28 -7.40 12.48 -58.97
N GLY A 29 -6.39 13.28 -58.59
CA GLY A 29 -5.38 13.85 -59.49
C GLY A 29 -3.96 13.52 -59.01
N ILE A 30 -3.19 12.79 -59.81
CA ILE A 30 -1.75 12.61 -59.62
C ILE A 30 -1.06 13.79 -60.29
N GLY A 31 -0.38 14.64 -59.51
CA GLY A 31 0.43 15.76 -60.01
C GLY A 31 1.90 15.38 -60.05
N THR A 32 2.48 15.31 -61.25
CA THR A 32 3.92 15.13 -61.47
C THR A 32 4.58 16.47 -61.76
N ASP A 33 5.32 17.02 -60.80
CA ASP A 33 6.30 18.10 -61.03
C ASP A 33 7.46 17.96 -60.02
N PRO A 34 8.72 18.22 -60.41
CA PRO A 34 9.86 18.19 -59.51
C PRO A 34 9.92 19.46 -58.63
N PRO A 35 10.31 19.37 -57.35
CA PRO A 35 10.33 20.52 -56.46
C PRO A 35 11.47 21.50 -56.76
N ASP A 36 11.15 22.79 -56.80
CA ASP A 36 12.10 23.91 -56.81
C ASP A 36 12.92 23.95 -55.49
N PRO A 37 14.26 23.84 -55.54
CA PRO A 37 15.11 23.81 -54.35
C PRO A 37 15.31 25.19 -53.68
N THR A 38 14.65 26.26 -54.13
CA THR A 38 14.90 27.64 -53.67
C THR A 38 13.72 28.33 -52.96
N ALA A 39 12.58 27.66 -52.82
CA ALA A 39 11.43 28.23 -52.10
C ALA A 39 11.65 28.30 -50.57
N PRO A 40 11.39 29.44 -49.91
CA PRO A 40 11.50 29.53 -48.45
C PRO A 40 10.45 28.64 -47.78
N VAL A 41 10.89 27.90 -46.75
CA VAL A 41 10.07 26.95 -46.00
C VAL A 41 8.79 27.61 -45.49
N LYS A 42 7.64 27.17 -45.99
CA LYS A 42 6.35 27.54 -45.41
C LYS A 42 6.29 26.99 -43.99
N VAL A 43 6.06 27.88 -43.03
CA VAL A 43 5.71 27.50 -41.65
C VAL A 43 4.52 26.53 -41.72
N ALA A 44 4.56 25.48 -40.89
CA ALA A 44 3.56 24.43 -40.85
C ALA A 44 2.12 25.00 -40.77
N PRO A 45 1.13 24.31 -41.36
CA PRO A 45 -0.27 24.75 -41.32
C PRO A 45 -0.75 24.96 -39.88
N GLU A 46 -1.62 25.95 -39.67
CA GLU A 46 -2.20 26.22 -38.34
C GLU A 46 -2.75 24.94 -37.71
N PHE A 47 -2.31 24.65 -36.48
CA PHE A 47 -2.78 23.51 -35.71
C PHE A 47 -4.30 23.57 -35.49
N PRO A 48 -5.00 22.44 -35.36
CA PRO A 48 -6.41 22.41 -34.98
C PRO A 48 -6.64 23.18 -33.68
N LYS A 49 -7.40 24.28 -33.76
CA LYS A 49 -7.67 25.20 -32.64
C LYS A 49 -8.56 24.61 -31.55
N ASP A 50 -9.07 23.38 -31.75
CA ASP A 50 -10.13 22.77 -30.94
C ASP A 50 -9.64 22.01 -29.68
N ASP A 51 -8.35 21.66 -29.60
CA ASP A 51 -7.78 20.83 -28.52
C ASP A 51 -6.82 21.60 -27.57
N VAL A 52 -6.51 22.88 -27.85
CA VAL A 52 -5.81 23.78 -26.91
C VAL A 52 -6.88 24.61 -26.19
N PRO A 53 -7.20 24.32 -24.93
CA PRO A 53 -8.16 25.15 -24.21
C PRO A 53 -7.64 26.57 -24.05
N PRO A 54 -8.51 27.59 -24.10
CA PRO A 54 -8.17 28.88 -23.52
C PRO A 54 -7.79 28.67 -22.04
N PRO A 55 -6.97 29.56 -21.45
CA PRO A 55 -6.70 29.51 -20.02
C PRO A 55 -8.01 29.38 -19.24
N PRO A 56 -8.12 28.49 -18.24
CA PRO A 56 -9.32 28.41 -17.43
C PRO A 56 -9.59 29.80 -16.83
N GLN A 57 -10.75 30.39 -17.17
CA GLN A 57 -11.03 31.81 -16.94
C GLN A 57 -10.90 32.24 -15.46
N ASP A 58 -11.04 31.28 -14.54
CA ASP A 58 -11.01 31.49 -13.09
C ASP A 58 -9.74 30.96 -12.40
N CYS A 59 -8.59 30.87 -13.08
CA CYS A 59 -7.34 30.40 -12.46
C CYS A 59 -6.67 31.39 -11.49
N ASN A 60 -7.45 32.27 -10.85
CA ASN A 60 -6.97 33.17 -9.81
C ASN A 60 -6.84 32.46 -8.45
N ALA A 61 -7.71 31.49 -8.17
CA ALA A 61 -7.66 30.67 -6.96
C ALA A 61 -7.95 29.20 -7.29
N PHE A 62 -7.21 28.28 -6.67
CA PHE A 62 -7.33 26.85 -6.96
C PHE A 62 -7.35 26.00 -5.69
N GLU A 63 -8.38 25.17 -5.56
CA GLU A 63 -8.49 24.16 -4.50
C GLU A 63 -7.67 22.92 -4.85
N TYR A 64 -6.63 22.66 -4.05
CA TYR A 64 -5.75 21.50 -4.18
C TYR A 64 -5.60 20.81 -2.83
N GLN A 65 -5.98 19.53 -2.77
CA GLN A 65 -5.80 18.68 -1.59
C GLN A 65 -6.44 19.28 -0.31
N GLY A 66 -7.62 19.90 -0.45
CA GLY A 66 -8.35 20.54 0.65
C GLY A 66 -7.83 21.90 1.11
N LYS A 67 -6.88 22.51 0.39
CA LYS A 67 -6.45 23.90 0.60
C LYS A 67 -6.64 24.72 -0.68
N THR A 68 -7.17 25.93 -0.56
CA THR A 68 -7.21 26.89 -1.66
C THR A 68 -5.90 27.68 -1.70
N TYR A 69 -5.34 27.84 -2.90
CA TYR A 69 -4.14 28.60 -3.18
C TYR A 69 -4.47 29.75 -4.14
N ASP A 70 -3.96 30.95 -3.84
CA ASP A 70 -4.01 32.09 -4.76
C ASP A 70 -2.92 31.91 -5.82
N CYS A 71 -3.34 31.77 -7.07
CA CYS A 71 -2.48 31.56 -8.22
C CYS A 71 -2.16 32.85 -8.96
N SER A 72 -2.89 33.94 -8.67
CA SER A 72 -2.53 35.29 -9.12
C SER A 72 -1.35 35.86 -8.32
N ALA A 73 -1.24 35.47 -7.05
CA ALA A 73 -0.13 35.81 -6.16
C ALA A 73 1.05 34.82 -6.20
N LEU A 74 1.06 33.85 -7.13
CA LEU A 74 2.14 32.86 -7.22
C LEU A 74 3.45 33.50 -7.68
N ASP A 75 4.42 33.60 -6.77
CA ASP A 75 5.79 33.91 -7.15
C ASP A 75 6.39 32.74 -7.92
N ARG A 76 6.57 32.91 -9.23
CA ARG A 76 7.13 31.85 -10.10
C ARG A 76 8.67 31.83 -10.12
N CYS A 77 9.33 32.78 -9.45
CA CYS A 77 10.78 32.89 -9.32
C CYS A 77 11.30 32.37 -7.96
N ASN A 78 10.47 32.41 -6.91
CA ASN A 78 10.77 31.86 -5.60
C ASN A 78 10.38 30.38 -5.53
N ASP A 79 11.38 29.51 -5.40
CA ASP A 79 11.21 28.07 -5.39
C ASP A 79 11.46 27.46 -3.99
N SER A 80 11.14 28.23 -2.93
CA SER A 80 11.18 27.83 -1.52
C SER A 80 10.16 26.73 -1.16
N PRO A 81 10.38 25.96 -0.07
CA PRO A 81 9.46 24.94 0.42
C PRO A 81 8.02 25.44 0.66
N ASP A 82 7.85 26.68 1.11
CA ASP A 82 6.53 27.26 1.37
C ASP A 82 5.78 27.60 0.07
N ASN A 83 6.49 28.03 -0.97
CA ASN A 83 5.90 28.30 -2.28
C ASN A 83 5.72 27.04 -3.14
N ALA A 84 6.50 25.97 -2.90
CA ALA A 84 6.41 24.70 -3.62
C ALA A 84 5.00 24.10 -3.67
N ALA A 85 4.26 24.19 -2.56
CA ALA A 85 2.87 23.71 -2.49
C ALA A 85 1.91 24.55 -3.34
N ALA A 86 2.08 25.88 -3.33
CA ALA A 86 1.31 26.80 -4.17
C ALA A 86 1.63 26.59 -5.67
N LYS A 87 2.92 26.46 -6.02
CA LYS A 87 3.36 26.19 -7.40
C LYS A 87 2.79 24.87 -7.93
N LEU A 88 2.77 23.81 -7.13
CA LEU A 88 2.16 22.53 -7.51
C LEU A 88 0.63 22.64 -7.67
N ALA A 89 -0.05 23.32 -6.75
CA ALA A 89 -1.48 23.59 -6.85
C ALA A 89 -1.81 24.40 -8.12
N CYS A 90 -1.11 25.50 -8.36
CA CYS A 90 -1.37 26.36 -9.51
C CYS A 90 -0.98 25.72 -10.85
N CYS A 91 0.02 24.84 -10.87
CA CYS A 91 0.33 23.95 -12.01
C CYS A 91 -0.84 23.00 -12.36
N GLU A 92 -1.60 22.53 -11.36
CA GLU A 92 -2.83 21.75 -11.54
C GLU A 92 -4.04 22.59 -11.98
N CYS A 93 -3.93 23.91 -11.86
CA CYS A 93 -4.88 24.87 -12.40
C CYS A 93 -4.57 25.25 -13.85
N ASP A 94 -3.33 25.65 -14.13
CA ASP A 94 -2.81 26.01 -15.45
C ASP A 94 -1.39 25.44 -15.64
N PRO A 95 -1.19 24.53 -16.62
CA PRO A 95 0.11 24.01 -17.06
C PRO A 95 1.25 25.03 -17.18
N ARG A 96 0.93 26.27 -17.57
CA ARG A 96 1.93 27.33 -17.79
C ARG A 96 2.59 27.79 -16.48
N LEU A 97 1.93 27.57 -15.34
CA LEU A 97 2.43 27.89 -14.00
C LEU A 97 3.36 26.80 -13.44
N CYS A 98 3.44 25.63 -14.07
CA CYS A 98 4.34 24.54 -13.66
C CYS A 98 5.83 24.89 -13.79
N ASN A 99 6.18 25.74 -14.75
CA ASN A 99 7.56 26.17 -15.02
C ASN A 99 7.83 27.56 -14.39
N PRO A 100 9.09 27.86 -14.00
CA PRO A 100 9.49 29.21 -13.60
C PRO A 100 9.09 30.26 -14.64
N ASP A 101 8.93 31.52 -14.25
CA ASP A 101 8.74 32.58 -15.24
C ASP A 101 10.02 32.77 -16.07
N PRO A 102 9.93 32.94 -17.40
CA PRO A 102 11.09 33.32 -18.22
C PRO A 102 11.85 34.56 -17.71
N SER A 103 11.19 35.48 -16.99
CA SER A 103 11.83 36.65 -16.37
C SER A 103 12.70 36.33 -15.15
N CYS A 104 12.65 35.12 -14.60
CA CYS A 104 13.41 34.73 -13.40
C CYS A 104 14.91 34.49 -13.66
N ALA A 105 15.36 34.56 -14.92
CA ALA A 105 16.75 34.33 -15.31
C ALA A 105 17.51 35.65 -15.54
N PRO A 106 18.71 35.85 -14.97
CA PRO A 106 19.62 36.87 -15.46
C PRO A 106 20.04 36.53 -16.91
N PRO A 107 20.33 37.52 -17.78
CA PRO A 107 20.79 37.25 -19.14
C PRO A 107 22.11 36.46 -19.11
N PRO A 108 22.25 35.39 -19.93
CA PRO A 108 23.32 34.43 -19.76
C PRO A 108 24.70 35.00 -20.12
N THR A 109 25.58 35.11 -19.14
CA THR A 109 27.02 35.28 -19.38
C THR A 109 27.62 33.94 -19.83
N ALA A 110 27.86 33.80 -21.14
CA ALA A 110 28.47 32.63 -21.79
C ALA A 110 27.79 31.27 -21.50
N ALA A 111 26.61 31.07 -22.09
CA ALA A 111 26.07 29.71 -22.23
C ALA A 111 26.94 28.87 -23.19
N PRO A 112 27.06 27.54 -22.99
CA PRO A 112 27.72 26.66 -23.96
C PRO A 112 26.99 26.69 -25.31
N ALA A 113 27.71 26.37 -26.39
CA ALA A 113 27.11 26.24 -27.72
C ALA A 113 25.96 25.22 -27.70
N LEU A 114 24.77 25.67 -28.10
CA LEU A 114 23.56 24.85 -28.06
C LEU A 114 23.51 23.97 -29.31
N GLU A 115 23.25 22.68 -29.13
CA GLU A 115 23.01 21.79 -30.28
C GLU A 115 21.64 22.09 -30.92
N PRO A 116 21.52 22.15 -32.25
CA PRO A 116 20.25 22.30 -32.95
C PRO A 116 19.23 21.23 -32.52
N ALA A 117 17.96 21.63 -32.41
CA ALA A 117 16.89 20.74 -31.95
C ALA A 117 16.67 19.54 -32.89
N ASP A 118 16.47 18.37 -32.29
CA ASP A 118 15.94 17.20 -33.00
C ASP A 118 14.44 17.37 -33.33
N ALA A 119 13.90 16.51 -34.18
CA ALA A 119 12.49 16.56 -34.60
C ALA A 119 11.52 16.51 -33.41
N CYS A 120 11.83 15.67 -32.42
CA CYS A 120 11.03 15.51 -31.20
C CYS A 120 10.97 16.83 -30.41
N MET A 121 12.12 17.48 -30.21
CA MET A 121 12.26 18.75 -29.49
C MET A 121 11.54 19.89 -30.22
N ARG A 122 11.62 19.97 -31.56
CA ARG A 122 10.90 21.00 -32.34
C ARG A 122 9.39 20.84 -32.24
N CYS A 123 8.86 19.63 -32.40
CA CYS A 123 7.41 19.39 -32.41
C CYS A 123 6.78 19.42 -31.01
N HIS A 124 7.35 18.68 -30.03
CA HIS A 124 6.73 18.54 -28.71
C HIS A 124 7.08 19.66 -27.73
N ASN A 125 8.26 20.25 -27.85
CA ASN A 125 8.68 21.33 -26.96
C ASN A 125 8.58 22.73 -27.60
N GLY A 126 8.74 22.83 -28.92
CA GLY A 126 8.82 24.13 -29.61
C GLY A 126 10.16 24.85 -29.43
N SER A 127 11.23 24.16 -29.00
CA SER A 127 12.58 24.75 -28.96
C SER A 127 13.29 24.59 -30.30
N GLN A 128 14.16 25.55 -30.62
CA GLN A 128 15.08 25.47 -31.77
C GLN A 128 16.40 24.75 -31.43
N ASN A 129 16.66 24.48 -30.14
CA ASN A 129 17.82 23.74 -29.66
C ASN A 129 17.42 22.56 -28.76
N ASN A 130 18.32 21.58 -28.59
CA ASN A 130 18.16 20.48 -27.63
C ASN A 130 18.41 20.95 -26.17
N ASP A 131 17.65 21.95 -25.71
CA ASP A 131 17.88 22.65 -24.45
C ASP A 131 16.65 22.70 -23.51
N TYR A 132 15.53 22.08 -23.92
CA TYR A 132 14.26 22.09 -23.19
C TYR A 132 13.72 23.50 -22.83
N ARG A 133 14.14 24.57 -23.51
CA ARG A 133 13.70 25.95 -23.23
C ARG A 133 12.38 26.37 -23.90
N GLY A 134 11.88 25.55 -24.83
CA GLY A 134 10.56 25.72 -25.42
C GLY A 134 9.44 25.57 -24.39
N PRO A 135 8.21 26.01 -24.70
CA PRO A 135 7.11 25.97 -23.75
C PRO A 135 6.53 24.57 -23.49
N GLY A 136 6.72 23.57 -24.35
CA GLY A 136 5.90 22.35 -24.35
C GLY A 136 6.22 21.30 -23.28
N LEU A 137 7.50 20.99 -23.08
CA LEU A 137 8.01 19.91 -22.23
C LEU A 137 9.11 20.42 -21.28
N SER A 138 8.94 20.15 -19.99
CA SER A 138 10.01 20.33 -19.01
C SER A 138 11.22 19.42 -19.32
N ASN A 139 12.40 19.85 -18.88
CA ASN A 139 13.62 19.04 -18.94
C ASN A 139 13.47 17.81 -18.03
N PRO A 140 13.48 16.56 -18.54
CA PRO A 140 13.31 15.38 -17.72
C PRO A 140 14.47 15.16 -16.74
N HIS A 141 15.69 15.56 -17.08
CA HIS A 141 16.91 15.20 -16.33
C HIS A 141 17.81 16.42 -16.01
N PRO A 142 17.34 17.40 -15.22
CA PRO A 142 18.09 18.62 -14.91
C PRO A 142 19.18 18.40 -13.82
N PHE A 143 19.58 17.15 -13.58
CA PHE A 143 20.52 16.77 -12.53
C PHE A 143 21.88 16.37 -13.13
N GLY A 144 22.86 17.28 -13.14
CA GLY A 144 24.25 16.97 -13.51
C GLY A 144 24.90 17.96 -14.49
N PRO A 145 26.16 17.70 -14.91
CA PRO A 145 26.93 18.62 -15.76
C PRO A 145 26.44 18.65 -17.22
N THR A 146 25.83 17.57 -17.72
CA THR A 146 25.16 17.51 -19.01
C THR A 146 23.66 17.62 -18.79
N ALA A 147 23.16 18.86 -18.69
CA ALA A 147 21.79 19.14 -18.29
C ALA A 147 20.71 18.66 -19.30
N TYR A 148 21.07 18.32 -20.54
CA TYR A 148 20.13 18.05 -21.62
C TYR A 148 20.39 16.70 -22.29
N ILE A 149 19.44 15.77 -22.14
CA ILE A 149 19.45 14.44 -22.76
C ILE A 149 18.51 14.46 -23.98
N LYS A 150 18.94 13.88 -25.11
CA LYS A 150 18.13 13.82 -26.34
C LYS A 150 16.94 12.88 -26.17
N CYS A 151 15.80 13.22 -26.79
CA CYS A 151 14.57 12.44 -26.66
C CYS A 151 14.78 10.97 -27.08
N THR A 152 15.50 10.76 -28.19
CA THR A 152 15.82 9.44 -28.74
C THR A 152 16.77 8.60 -27.89
N GLN A 153 17.60 9.21 -27.04
CA GLN A 153 18.49 8.48 -26.13
C GLN A 153 17.70 7.70 -25.06
N CYS A 154 16.54 8.21 -24.67
CA CYS A 154 15.61 7.52 -23.79
C CYS A 154 14.59 6.70 -24.58
N HIS A 155 13.83 7.34 -25.47
CA HIS A 155 12.66 6.74 -26.13
C HIS A 155 13.00 5.93 -27.40
N GLY A 156 14.19 6.04 -27.98
CA GLY A 156 14.43 5.56 -29.34
C GLY A 156 13.63 6.39 -30.36
N GLY A 157 13.18 5.76 -31.44
CA GLY A 157 12.62 6.50 -32.59
C GLY A 157 13.71 7.18 -33.44
N ASP A 158 13.31 8.12 -34.30
CA ASP A 158 14.21 8.85 -35.18
C ASP A 158 14.07 10.37 -35.00
N GLY A 159 15.10 11.00 -34.44
CA GLY A 159 15.13 12.44 -34.20
C GLY A 159 15.51 13.27 -35.43
N THR A 160 15.79 12.64 -36.57
CA THR A 160 16.16 13.32 -37.83
C THR A 160 14.97 13.49 -38.79
N ALA A 161 13.86 12.79 -38.54
CA ALA A 161 12.63 12.85 -39.34
C ALA A 161 11.76 14.06 -38.95
N PHE A 162 12.13 15.27 -39.41
CA PHE A 162 11.46 16.52 -39.05
C PHE A 162 10.02 16.65 -39.56
N ASP A 163 9.74 16.17 -40.78
CA ASP A 163 8.45 16.36 -41.45
C ASP A 163 7.63 15.05 -41.60
N ASP A 164 8.14 13.94 -41.06
CA ASP A 164 7.45 12.64 -41.07
C ASP A 164 7.29 12.08 -39.64
N LYS A 165 6.08 12.25 -39.12
CA LYS A 165 5.65 11.74 -37.82
C LYS A 165 5.77 10.21 -37.72
N ASP A 166 5.45 9.47 -38.78
CA ASP A 166 5.42 8.01 -38.77
C ASP A 166 6.81 7.38 -38.95
N ALA A 167 7.77 8.12 -39.55
CA ALA A 167 9.20 7.79 -39.50
C ALA A 167 9.85 8.12 -38.15
N ALA A 168 9.49 9.26 -37.54
CA ALA A 168 10.04 9.70 -36.25
C ALA A 168 9.61 8.79 -35.07
N HIS A 169 8.35 8.34 -35.07
CA HIS A 169 7.79 7.50 -34.02
C HIS A 169 8.12 6.02 -34.21
N VAL A 170 8.15 5.25 -33.11
CA VAL A 170 8.08 3.79 -33.20
C VAL A 170 6.61 3.37 -33.34
N PRO A 171 6.20 2.70 -34.44
CA PRO A 171 4.81 2.29 -34.63
C PRO A 171 4.41 1.22 -33.59
N PRO A 172 3.13 1.14 -33.19
CA PRO A 172 2.66 0.10 -32.27
C PRO A 172 2.68 -1.30 -32.90
N PRO A 173 2.96 -2.36 -32.13
CA PRO A 173 2.79 -3.75 -32.59
C PRO A 173 1.38 -3.99 -33.12
N PRO A 174 1.18 -4.86 -34.15
CA PRO A 174 -0.13 -5.08 -34.77
C PRO A 174 -1.26 -5.43 -33.79
N GLU A 175 -0.95 -6.15 -32.72
CA GLU A 175 -1.88 -6.53 -31.65
C GLU A 175 -2.39 -5.32 -30.87
N VAL A 176 -1.52 -4.35 -30.59
CA VAL A 176 -1.84 -3.09 -29.89
C VAL A 176 -2.47 -2.08 -30.85
N GLY A 177 -1.93 -1.99 -32.07
CA GLY A 177 -2.37 -1.11 -33.14
C GLY A 177 -2.50 0.37 -32.75
N ASN A 178 -3.15 1.13 -33.63
CA ASN A 178 -3.45 2.53 -33.40
C ASN A 178 -4.75 2.72 -32.59
N ARG A 179 -5.07 3.97 -32.26
CA ARG A 179 -6.28 4.36 -31.52
C ARG A 179 -7.59 3.85 -32.14
N ASN A 180 -7.66 3.72 -33.47
CA ASN A 180 -8.86 3.19 -34.15
C ASN A 180 -9.00 1.68 -34.01
N LYS A 181 -7.89 0.93 -33.86
CA LYS A 181 -7.94 -0.48 -33.44
C LYS A 181 -8.36 -0.59 -31.98
N GLN A 182 -7.75 0.19 -31.08
CA GLN A 182 -8.05 0.15 -29.63
C GLN A 182 -9.53 0.47 -29.30
N LYS A 183 -10.20 1.29 -30.13
CA LYS A 183 -11.66 1.54 -30.05
C LYS A 183 -12.54 0.33 -30.39
N LYS A 184 -12.00 -0.68 -31.10
CA LYS A 184 -12.74 -1.82 -31.68
C LYS A 184 -12.28 -3.19 -31.17
N ASP A 185 -11.09 -3.24 -30.56
CA ASP A 185 -10.44 -4.46 -30.08
C ASP A 185 -10.05 -4.24 -28.61
N ALA A 186 -10.76 -4.94 -27.73
CA ALA A 186 -10.56 -4.85 -26.28
C ALA A 186 -9.17 -5.35 -25.84
N ARG A 187 -8.56 -6.29 -26.58
CA ARG A 187 -7.19 -6.75 -26.28
C ARG A 187 -6.18 -5.68 -26.65
N ALA A 188 -6.35 -5.05 -27.81
CA ALA A 188 -5.52 -3.94 -28.24
C ALA A 188 -5.55 -2.79 -27.22
N PHE A 189 -6.74 -2.49 -26.67
CA PHE A 189 -6.91 -1.52 -25.60
C PHE A 189 -6.27 -1.96 -24.28
N HIS A 190 -6.48 -3.21 -23.84
CA HIS A 190 -5.86 -3.76 -22.62
C HIS A 190 -4.33 -3.71 -22.66
N LEU A 191 -3.74 -4.22 -23.74
CA LEU A 191 -2.28 -4.18 -23.97
C LEU A 191 -1.76 -2.74 -24.01
N ALA A 192 -2.54 -1.81 -24.57
CA ALA A 192 -2.22 -0.40 -24.50
C ALA A 192 -2.25 0.12 -23.05
N VAL A 193 -3.38 0.07 -22.36
CA VAL A 193 -3.54 0.75 -21.06
C VAL A 193 -2.64 0.14 -19.96
N THR A 194 -2.54 -1.19 -19.90
CA THR A 194 -1.80 -1.90 -18.85
C THR A 194 -0.31 -2.10 -19.13
N LEU A 195 0.13 -2.07 -20.39
CA LEU A 195 1.47 -2.51 -20.83
C LEU A 195 1.80 -3.99 -20.49
N SER A 196 0.84 -4.78 -20.00
CA SER A 196 1.03 -6.19 -19.71
C SER A 196 1.24 -7.01 -20.99
N GLY A 197 2.08 -8.04 -20.93
CA GLY A 197 2.25 -8.97 -22.05
C GLY A 197 3.00 -8.46 -23.29
N ILE A 198 3.44 -7.20 -23.33
CA ILE A 198 4.16 -6.63 -24.49
C ILE A 198 5.46 -7.39 -24.82
N ASP A 199 6.14 -7.94 -23.82
CA ASP A 199 7.29 -8.85 -23.97
C ASP A 199 6.96 -10.24 -24.55
N LYS A 200 5.67 -10.56 -24.72
CA LYS A 200 5.19 -11.82 -25.28
C LYS A 200 4.73 -11.68 -26.75
N LEU A 201 4.77 -10.46 -27.30
CA LEU A 201 4.46 -10.19 -28.70
C LEU A 201 5.68 -10.44 -29.59
N GLY A 202 5.45 -10.88 -30.83
CA GLY A 202 6.52 -11.13 -31.80
C GLY A 202 7.11 -9.85 -32.40
N ASP A 203 8.23 -10.02 -33.10
CA ASP A 203 8.77 -8.98 -33.98
C ASP A 203 7.81 -8.72 -35.15
N TYR A 204 7.75 -7.47 -35.61
CA TYR A 204 6.80 -7.01 -36.63
C TYR A 204 7.47 -6.01 -37.58
N SER A 205 6.95 -5.87 -38.80
CA SER A 205 7.50 -4.97 -39.81
C SER A 205 6.48 -3.92 -40.24
N VAL A 206 6.91 -2.67 -40.34
CA VAL A 206 6.13 -1.52 -40.83
C VAL A 206 6.99 -0.76 -41.82
N ALA A 207 6.44 -0.44 -43.01
CA ALA A 207 7.14 0.27 -44.08
C ALA A 207 8.55 -0.30 -44.42
N GLY A 208 8.70 -1.63 -44.37
CA GLY A 208 9.97 -2.32 -44.68
C GLY A 208 11.00 -2.35 -43.54
N LYS A 209 10.74 -1.69 -42.40
CA LYS A 209 11.58 -1.74 -41.20
C LYS A 209 11.00 -2.71 -40.18
N THR A 210 11.84 -3.56 -39.61
CA THR A 210 11.47 -4.51 -38.55
C THR A 210 11.72 -3.90 -37.17
N TYR A 211 10.78 -4.13 -36.26
CA TYR A 211 10.75 -3.64 -34.89
C TYR A 211 10.46 -4.80 -33.93
N LYS A 212 11.05 -4.73 -32.74
CA LYS A 212 10.67 -5.57 -31.60
C LYS A 212 9.53 -4.93 -30.84
N ALA A 213 8.68 -5.72 -30.19
CA ALA A 213 7.63 -5.18 -29.30
C ALA A 213 8.20 -4.31 -28.15
N LEU A 214 9.42 -4.62 -27.70
CA LEU A 214 10.15 -3.82 -26.71
C LEU A 214 10.62 -2.45 -27.23
N ASP A 215 10.74 -2.25 -28.54
CA ASP A 215 11.15 -0.94 -29.10
C ASP A 215 10.01 0.07 -28.97
N TRP A 216 8.77 -0.38 -29.21
CA TRP A 216 7.58 0.42 -28.92
C TRP A 216 7.37 0.61 -27.42
N LEU A 217 7.67 -0.41 -26.61
CA LEU A 217 7.60 -0.28 -25.16
C LEU A 217 8.60 0.76 -24.64
N GLN A 218 9.83 0.79 -25.15
CA GLN A 218 10.82 1.83 -24.85
C GLN A 218 10.32 3.21 -25.28
N PHE A 219 9.79 3.32 -26.50
CA PHE A 219 9.27 4.57 -27.04
C PHE A 219 8.15 5.15 -26.18
N ARG A 220 7.30 4.29 -25.61
CA ARG A 220 6.21 4.72 -24.74
C ARG A 220 6.62 4.86 -23.27
N ASN A 221 7.47 4.00 -22.76
CA ASN A 221 7.96 3.97 -21.39
C ASN A 221 9.44 3.54 -21.33
N PRO A 222 10.39 4.50 -21.36
CA PRO A 222 11.82 4.19 -21.34
C PRO A 222 12.33 3.67 -19.98
N GLY A 223 11.49 3.67 -18.94
CA GLY A 223 11.81 3.12 -17.62
C GLY A 223 11.06 1.84 -17.26
N ASP A 224 10.35 1.20 -18.21
CA ASP A 224 9.78 -0.13 -17.98
C ASP A 224 10.90 -1.13 -17.64
N LEU A 225 10.71 -2.01 -16.65
CA LEU A 225 11.77 -2.92 -16.22
C LEU A 225 12.25 -3.87 -17.31
N ARG A 226 11.42 -4.18 -18.32
CA ARG A 226 11.78 -5.01 -19.47
C ARG A 226 12.69 -4.28 -20.46
N VAL A 227 12.47 -2.98 -20.64
CA VAL A 227 13.33 -2.08 -21.44
C VAL A 227 14.65 -1.82 -20.72
N VAL A 228 14.58 -1.57 -19.41
CA VAL A 228 15.73 -1.31 -18.55
C VAL A 228 16.60 -2.57 -18.37
N ALA A 229 16.00 -3.78 -18.36
CA ALA A 229 16.72 -5.06 -18.39
C ALA A 229 17.63 -5.20 -19.61
N ASP A 230 17.11 -4.78 -20.76
CA ASP A 230 17.72 -4.91 -22.09
C ASP A 230 18.79 -3.84 -22.36
N GLY A 231 19.19 -3.08 -21.33
CA GLY A 231 20.20 -2.02 -21.44
C GLY A 231 19.71 -0.79 -22.21
N ARG A 232 18.41 -0.48 -22.17
CA ARG A 232 17.78 0.61 -22.95
C ARG A 232 17.03 1.60 -22.08
N GLY A 233 16.70 2.75 -22.68
CA GLY A 233 16.02 3.85 -21.98
C GLY A 233 16.79 4.32 -20.74
N CYS A 234 16.16 4.27 -19.57
CA CYS A 234 16.83 4.58 -18.30
C CYS A 234 18.01 3.62 -18.00
N GLY A 235 17.96 2.39 -18.52
CA GLY A 235 19.01 1.38 -18.41
C GLY A 235 20.13 1.49 -19.46
N ASN A 236 20.15 2.55 -20.28
CA ASN A 236 21.20 2.76 -21.29
C ASN A 236 22.59 2.96 -20.66
N SER A 237 23.64 2.61 -21.41
CA SER A 237 25.04 2.76 -20.97
C SER A 237 25.35 4.22 -20.61
N GLY A 238 26.09 4.41 -19.51
CA GLY A 238 26.33 5.74 -18.93
C GLY A 238 25.16 6.34 -18.13
N CYS A 239 23.98 5.70 -18.11
CA CYS A 239 22.82 6.10 -17.31
C CYS A 239 22.69 5.21 -16.04
N HIS A 240 21.58 4.49 -15.85
CA HIS A 240 21.36 3.59 -14.71
C HIS A 240 21.67 2.11 -15.02
N MET A 241 22.40 1.84 -16.10
CA MET A 241 22.78 0.49 -16.53
C MET A 241 23.55 -0.30 -15.46
N GLY A 242 23.43 -1.63 -15.52
CA GLY A 242 24.17 -2.54 -14.66
C GLY A 242 23.50 -2.72 -13.31
N THR A 243 24.22 -2.42 -12.23
CA THR A 243 23.82 -2.85 -10.89
C THR A 243 22.51 -2.20 -10.43
N HIS A 244 22.27 -0.92 -10.69
CA HIS A 244 21.06 -0.23 -10.23
C HIS A 244 19.76 -0.83 -10.80
N ALA A 245 19.73 -1.09 -12.10
CA ALA A 245 18.62 -1.77 -12.76
C ALA A 245 18.34 -3.16 -12.14
N ALA A 246 19.39 -3.96 -11.93
CA ALA A 246 19.28 -5.29 -11.37
C ALA A 246 18.80 -5.29 -9.90
N TRP A 247 19.15 -4.27 -9.12
CA TRP A 247 18.66 -4.14 -7.74
C TRP A 247 17.14 -3.91 -7.70
N VAL A 248 16.61 -3.02 -8.53
CA VAL A 248 15.17 -2.75 -8.60
C VAL A 248 14.41 -3.99 -9.06
N GLN A 249 14.93 -4.75 -10.04
CA GLN A 249 14.30 -6.01 -10.48
C GLN A 249 14.24 -7.08 -9.39
N ALA A 250 15.27 -7.18 -8.55
CA ALA A 250 15.29 -8.11 -7.41
C ALA A 250 14.46 -7.63 -6.20
N SER A 251 13.90 -6.43 -6.24
CA SER A 251 13.08 -5.88 -5.15
C SER A 251 11.71 -6.56 -5.03
N PRO A 252 11.11 -6.56 -3.82
CA PRO A 252 9.71 -6.96 -3.63
C PRO A 252 8.70 -6.21 -4.52
N PHE A 253 9.00 -4.94 -4.84
CA PHE A 253 8.14 -4.08 -5.67
C PHE A 253 8.07 -4.53 -7.14
N ALA A 254 9.18 -4.97 -7.71
CA ALA A 254 9.25 -5.50 -9.07
C ALA A 254 8.74 -6.94 -9.15
N GLY A 255 9.16 -7.78 -8.21
CA GLY A 255 8.93 -9.21 -8.27
C GLY A 255 7.54 -9.69 -7.84
N THR A 256 6.74 -8.88 -7.11
CA THR A 256 5.52 -9.35 -6.41
C THR A 256 5.83 -10.39 -5.32
N LEU A 257 6.97 -10.22 -4.64
CA LEU A 257 7.61 -11.27 -3.85
C LEU A 257 6.83 -11.64 -2.59
N GLY A 258 6.65 -12.94 -2.39
CA GLY A 258 5.95 -13.52 -1.23
C GLY A 258 4.42 -13.39 -1.28
N PHE A 259 3.87 -12.41 -1.99
CA PHE A 259 2.42 -12.23 -2.13
C PHE A 259 1.80 -13.45 -2.81
N PHE A 260 2.21 -13.77 -4.04
CA PHE A 260 1.69 -14.93 -4.80
C PHE A 260 1.86 -16.26 -4.03
N SER A 261 3.03 -16.48 -3.43
CA SER A 261 3.37 -17.70 -2.68
C SER A 261 2.59 -17.87 -1.38
N SER A 262 2.06 -16.79 -0.81
CA SER A 262 1.32 -16.86 0.46
C SER A 262 -0.01 -17.62 0.34
N LEU A 263 -0.68 -17.50 -0.81
CA LEU A 263 -1.89 -18.26 -1.09
C LEU A 263 -1.60 -19.76 -1.21
N SER A 264 -0.50 -20.11 -1.87
CA SER A 264 0.00 -21.49 -1.96
C SER A 264 0.14 -22.10 -0.55
N TYR A 265 0.81 -21.38 0.36
CA TYR A 265 0.96 -21.82 1.75
C TYR A 265 -0.40 -22.02 2.45
N ALA A 266 -1.30 -21.02 2.38
CA ALA A 266 -2.61 -21.08 3.04
C ALA A 266 -3.52 -22.21 2.51
N ALA A 267 -3.37 -22.58 1.24
CA ALA A 267 -4.06 -23.70 0.60
C ALA A 267 -3.41 -25.07 0.84
N GLY A 268 -2.28 -25.14 1.56
CA GLY A 268 -1.55 -26.37 1.83
C GLY A 268 -0.64 -26.86 0.69
N LEU A 269 -0.42 -26.03 -0.34
CA LEU A 269 0.34 -26.40 -1.54
C LEU A 269 1.88 -26.43 -1.26
N PRO A 270 2.63 -27.26 -2.00
CA PRO A 270 4.08 -27.21 -2.04
C PRO A 270 4.58 -25.95 -2.76
N ASN A 271 5.79 -25.50 -2.44
CA ASN A 271 6.48 -24.51 -3.24
C ASN A 271 6.87 -25.10 -4.61
N ALA A 272 6.85 -24.25 -5.64
CA ALA A 272 7.25 -24.56 -7.01
C ALA A 272 8.71 -25.00 -7.14
N PHE A 273 9.55 -24.56 -6.21
CA PHE A 273 10.88 -25.10 -5.95
C PHE A 273 10.82 -25.82 -4.60
N GLY A 274 11.42 -27.01 -4.52
CA GLY A 274 11.42 -27.84 -3.30
C GLY A 274 12.07 -27.17 -2.09
N ASN A 275 12.07 -27.86 -0.94
CA ASN A 275 12.37 -27.31 0.38
C ASN A 275 13.58 -26.34 0.38
N THR A 276 13.28 -25.04 0.43
CA THR A 276 14.29 -23.99 0.57
C THR A 276 14.77 -23.91 2.02
N ASN A 277 15.82 -23.14 2.29
CA ASN A 277 16.27 -22.84 3.66
C ASN A 277 15.19 -22.11 4.52
N TRP A 278 14.05 -21.71 3.92
CA TRP A 278 12.91 -21.07 4.59
C TRP A 278 11.60 -21.88 4.48
N GLY A 279 11.68 -23.13 4.04
CA GLY A 279 10.52 -24.01 3.84
C GLY A 279 9.53 -23.47 2.80
N ASN A 280 8.25 -23.83 2.95
CA ASN A 280 7.17 -23.37 2.07
C ASN A 280 6.73 -21.91 2.33
N THR A 281 7.37 -21.18 3.26
CA THR A 281 7.05 -19.75 3.49
C THR A 281 7.76 -18.84 2.47
N ALA A 282 8.72 -19.40 1.74
CA ALA A 282 9.55 -18.72 0.76
C ALA A 282 8.77 -18.25 -0.48
N ALA A 283 9.13 -17.09 -1.01
CA ALA A 283 8.74 -16.65 -2.34
C ALA A 283 9.33 -17.60 -3.40
N ASP A 284 8.49 -18.02 -4.34
CA ASP A 284 8.80 -18.93 -5.43
C ASP A 284 8.16 -18.52 -6.76
N TYR A 285 7.14 -17.67 -6.72
CA TYR A 285 6.53 -17.03 -7.88
C TYR A 285 6.80 -15.52 -7.89
N GLY A 286 6.85 -14.94 -9.08
CA GLY A 286 6.88 -13.51 -9.32
C GLY A 286 6.31 -13.12 -10.68
N TRP A 287 6.28 -11.82 -10.96
CA TRP A 287 5.72 -11.28 -12.21
C TRP A 287 6.40 -11.82 -13.49
N ARG A 288 7.71 -12.05 -13.42
CA ARG A 288 8.53 -12.76 -14.41
C ARG A 288 9.50 -13.67 -13.66
N ALA A 289 10.05 -14.65 -14.36
CA ALA A 289 11.13 -15.46 -13.81
C ALA A 289 12.39 -14.61 -13.56
N LEU A 290 13.08 -14.87 -12.46
CA LEU A 290 14.31 -14.18 -12.05
C LEU A 290 15.20 -15.17 -11.27
N SER A 291 16.51 -15.01 -11.35
CA SER A 291 17.48 -15.80 -10.57
C SER A 291 18.49 -14.87 -9.89
N ASP A 292 18.90 -15.18 -8.66
CA ASP A 292 20.00 -14.52 -7.97
C ASP A 292 21.30 -15.31 -8.19
N PRO A 293 22.21 -14.87 -9.08
CA PRO A 293 23.48 -15.55 -9.31
C PRO A 293 24.44 -15.45 -8.09
N SER A 294 24.12 -14.60 -7.11
CA SER A 294 24.90 -14.42 -5.86
C SER A 294 24.30 -15.17 -4.66
N TYR A 295 23.33 -16.07 -4.89
CA TYR A 295 22.74 -16.88 -3.82
C TYR A 295 23.71 -17.99 -3.37
N ASP A 296 24.13 -17.93 -2.10
CA ASP A 296 24.86 -19.01 -1.45
C ASP A 296 23.86 -19.96 -0.74
N PRO A 297 23.75 -21.25 -1.15
CA PRO A 297 22.89 -22.22 -0.50
C PRO A 297 23.40 -22.66 0.88
N LEU A 298 24.70 -22.54 1.16
CA LEU A 298 25.34 -22.91 2.42
C LEU A 298 25.22 -21.77 3.45
N ASN A 299 25.30 -20.52 3.01
CA ASN A 299 25.17 -19.32 3.83
C ASN A 299 24.07 -18.38 3.28
N PRO A 300 22.80 -18.82 3.27
CA PRO A 300 21.71 -18.02 2.71
C PRO A 300 21.55 -16.72 3.49
N LYS A 301 21.55 -15.58 2.80
CA LYS A 301 21.26 -14.30 3.44
C LYS A 301 19.83 -14.32 3.98
N PHE A 302 19.59 -13.64 5.10
CA PHE A 302 18.29 -13.56 5.76
C PHE A 302 17.07 -13.48 4.80
N GLY A 303 16.26 -14.54 4.72
CA GLY A 303 15.06 -14.59 3.87
C GLY A 303 15.29 -14.55 2.35
N SER A 304 16.53 -14.69 1.86
CA SER A 304 16.83 -14.68 0.43
C SER A 304 16.43 -15.98 -0.26
N VAL A 305 15.96 -15.92 -1.50
CA VAL A 305 15.61 -17.09 -2.32
C VAL A 305 16.47 -17.14 -3.58
N PRO A 306 16.83 -18.33 -4.11
CA PRO A 306 17.73 -18.43 -5.25
C PRO A 306 17.12 -17.96 -6.58
N ARG A 307 15.80 -18.06 -6.73
CA ARG A 307 15.08 -17.79 -7.99
C ARG A 307 13.57 -17.75 -7.79
N LEU A 308 12.88 -17.27 -8.82
CA LEU A 308 11.44 -17.15 -8.94
C LEU A 308 10.98 -17.72 -10.28
N LYS A 309 9.75 -18.25 -10.30
CA LYS A 309 9.02 -18.67 -11.50
C LYS A 309 8.03 -17.58 -11.90
N GLU A 310 7.84 -17.36 -13.20
CA GLU A 310 6.74 -16.51 -13.68
C GLU A 310 5.38 -17.08 -13.23
N PHE A 311 4.48 -16.24 -12.72
CA PHE A 311 3.17 -16.68 -12.26
C PHE A 311 2.33 -17.26 -13.42
N PRO A 312 1.76 -18.48 -13.30
CA PRO A 312 1.11 -19.16 -14.42
C PRO A 312 -0.34 -18.70 -14.64
N VAL A 313 -0.75 -18.69 -15.92
CA VAL A 313 -2.14 -18.41 -16.33
C VAL A 313 -2.81 -19.73 -16.77
N PHE A 314 -3.88 -20.13 -16.09
CA PHE A 314 -4.61 -21.39 -16.37
C PHE A 314 -5.99 -21.18 -17.03
N SER A 315 -6.44 -19.93 -17.11
CA SER A 315 -7.77 -19.50 -17.54
C SER A 315 -7.83 -19.10 -19.01
N ARG A 316 -6.79 -19.37 -19.81
CA ARG A 316 -6.65 -18.92 -21.21
C ARG A 316 -7.82 -19.33 -22.10
N TRP A 317 -8.36 -18.37 -22.85
CA TRP A 317 -9.39 -18.61 -23.86
C TRP A 317 -8.87 -19.54 -24.97
N GLY A 318 -9.67 -20.53 -25.35
CA GLY A 318 -9.31 -21.50 -26.39
C GLY A 318 -8.50 -22.70 -25.91
N ASP A 319 -7.84 -22.62 -24.74
CA ASP A 319 -7.04 -23.71 -24.18
C ASP A 319 -7.92 -24.72 -23.42
N THR A 320 -8.29 -25.80 -24.11
CA THR A 320 -9.07 -26.90 -23.53
C THR A 320 -8.27 -27.78 -22.56
N THR A 321 -6.95 -27.62 -22.46
CA THR A 321 -6.12 -28.28 -21.42
C THR A 321 -6.17 -27.51 -20.10
N GLY A 322 -6.31 -26.17 -20.19
CA GLY A 322 -6.65 -25.26 -19.10
C GLY A 322 -8.15 -25.29 -18.74
N MET A 323 -8.67 -24.14 -18.32
CA MET A 323 -10.05 -23.98 -17.83
C MET A 323 -11.10 -23.95 -18.96
N TYR A 324 -10.74 -23.52 -20.17
CA TYR A 324 -11.70 -23.21 -21.24
C TYR A 324 -12.52 -24.45 -21.66
N LYS A 325 -13.83 -24.38 -21.43
CA LYS A 325 -14.83 -25.44 -21.69
C LYS A 325 -14.56 -26.79 -21.02
N ASN A 326 -13.54 -26.90 -20.17
CA ASN A 326 -13.06 -28.15 -19.57
C ASN A 326 -13.99 -28.63 -18.45
N PRO A 327 -14.59 -29.85 -18.54
CA PRO A 327 -15.54 -30.34 -17.55
C PRO A 327 -14.95 -30.65 -16.17
N ALA A 328 -13.62 -30.70 -16.03
CA ALA A 328 -12.94 -30.90 -14.75
C ALA A 328 -13.09 -29.71 -13.78
N TYR A 329 -13.47 -28.53 -14.29
CA TYR A 329 -13.72 -27.31 -13.50
C TYR A 329 -15.20 -27.11 -13.15
N ARG A 330 -16.06 -28.12 -13.32
CA ARG A 330 -17.45 -28.07 -12.85
C ARG A 330 -17.49 -27.87 -11.34
N ALA A 331 -18.37 -26.99 -10.86
CA ALA A 331 -18.43 -26.58 -9.46
C ALA A 331 -18.58 -27.75 -8.48
N LYS A 332 -19.45 -28.72 -8.79
CA LYS A 332 -19.65 -29.94 -8.02
C LYS A 332 -18.46 -30.90 -8.01
N GLU A 333 -17.56 -30.79 -8.97
CA GLU A 333 -16.37 -31.65 -9.10
C GLU A 333 -15.18 -31.12 -8.32
N LEU A 334 -15.19 -29.85 -7.90
CA LEU A 334 -14.04 -29.21 -7.26
C LEU A 334 -13.72 -29.77 -5.86
N ASP A 335 -14.72 -30.30 -5.15
CA ASP A 335 -14.57 -30.83 -3.79
C ASP A 335 -13.57 -32.00 -3.69
N LYS A 336 -13.58 -32.90 -4.69
CA LYS A 336 -12.70 -34.08 -4.72
C LYS A 336 -11.20 -33.76 -4.89
N TYR A 337 -10.86 -32.47 -5.06
CA TYR A 337 -9.48 -32.00 -5.18
C TYR A 337 -8.92 -31.46 -3.85
N LEU A 338 -9.51 -31.88 -2.74
CA LEU A 338 -8.99 -31.71 -1.38
C LEU A 338 -8.44 -33.03 -0.83
N THR A 339 -7.43 -32.95 0.02
CA THR A 339 -6.98 -34.09 0.84
C THR A 339 -7.97 -34.36 1.98
N ALA A 340 -7.83 -35.49 2.68
CA ALA A 340 -8.58 -35.77 3.91
C ALA A 340 -8.39 -34.68 5.00
N ASN A 341 -7.26 -33.97 4.95
CA ASN A 341 -6.95 -32.83 5.79
C ASN A 341 -7.24 -31.50 5.06
N ASN A 342 -8.19 -31.44 4.12
CA ASN A 342 -8.64 -30.21 3.45
C ASN A 342 -7.53 -29.34 2.79
N GLN A 343 -6.39 -29.93 2.43
CA GLN A 343 -5.35 -29.25 1.65
C GLN A 343 -5.70 -29.36 0.16
N VAL A 344 -5.41 -28.33 -0.64
CA VAL A 344 -5.61 -28.39 -2.09
C VAL A 344 -4.61 -29.36 -2.72
N ILE A 345 -5.08 -30.30 -3.52
CA ILE A 345 -4.22 -31.24 -4.25
C ILE A 345 -3.43 -30.44 -5.32
N PRO A 346 -2.07 -30.57 -5.38
CA PRO A 346 -1.25 -29.90 -6.37
C PRO A 346 -1.69 -30.20 -7.83
N ASP A 347 -1.50 -29.22 -8.71
CA ASP A 347 -1.88 -29.22 -10.14
C ASP A 347 -3.33 -29.60 -10.50
N SER A 348 -4.21 -29.76 -9.50
CA SER A 348 -5.64 -30.02 -9.66
C SER A 348 -6.41 -28.83 -10.27
N PRO A 349 -7.63 -29.05 -10.79
CA PRO A 349 -8.53 -27.97 -11.20
C PRO A 349 -8.84 -26.96 -10.09
N LEU A 350 -8.93 -27.38 -8.82
CA LEU A 350 -9.14 -26.46 -7.69
C LEU A 350 -7.94 -25.54 -7.47
N HIS A 351 -6.71 -26.08 -7.52
CA HIS A 351 -5.47 -25.29 -7.48
C HIS A 351 -5.43 -24.26 -8.62
N LYS A 352 -5.76 -24.67 -9.85
CA LYS A 352 -5.72 -23.81 -11.04
C LYS A 352 -6.81 -22.74 -11.05
N ALA A 353 -8.00 -23.06 -10.56
CA ALA A 353 -9.08 -22.09 -10.35
C ALA A 353 -8.68 -21.04 -9.30
N LEU A 354 -8.11 -21.50 -8.17
CA LEU A 354 -7.61 -20.63 -7.11
C LEU A 354 -6.50 -19.69 -7.61
N PHE A 355 -5.54 -20.18 -8.39
CA PHE A 355 -4.49 -19.34 -9.00
C PHE A 355 -5.04 -18.35 -10.04
N SER A 356 -6.13 -18.69 -10.73
CA SER A 356 -6.80 -17.77 -11.66
C SER A 356 -7.46 -16.58 -10.92
N ALA A 357 -7.78 -16.71 -9.62
CA ALA A 357 -8.20 -15.56 -8.81
C ALA A 357 -7.05 -14.56 -8.60
N VAL A 358 -5.81 -15.05 -8.47
CA VAL A 358 -4.60 -14.22 -8.25
C VAL A 358 -4.16 -13.48 -9.51
N ASP A 359 -4.13 -14.15 -10.67
CA ASP A 359 -3.85 -13.54 -11.98
C ASP A 359 -4.80 -12.36 -12.25
N ASN A 360 -6.10 -12.60 -12.02
CA ASN A 360 -7.14 -11.60 -12.23
C ASN A 360 -7.06 -10.42 -11.26
N THR A 361 -6.96 -10.71 -9.95
CA THR A 361 -7.22 -9.71 -8.90
C THR A 361 -5.94 -9.01 -8.43
N CYS A 362 -4.83 -9.75 -8.36
CA CYS A 362 -3.69 -9.36 -7.52
C CYS A 362 -2.42 -9.04 -8.31
N ALA A 363 -2.32 -9.47 -9.56
CA ALA A 363 -1.14 -9.23 -10.38
C ALA A 363 -1.01 -7.74 -10.80
N ASP A 364 -2.07 -6.94 -10.65
CA ASP A 364 -2.19 -5.58 -11.16
C ASP A 364 -1.37 -4.51 -10.40
N CYS A 365 -0.89 -4.80 -9.19
CA CYS A 365 -0.36 -3.78 -8.26
C CYS A 365 1.16 -3.51 -8.32
N HIS A 366 1.91 -4.25 -9.14
CA HIS A 366 3.39 -4.24 -9.11
C HIS A 366 4.05 -3.62 -10.35
N LEU A 367 5.34 -3.31 -10.27
CA LEU A 367 6.09 -2.55 -11.30
C LEU A 367 6.19 -3.25 -12.67
N GLY A 368 5.74 -4.51 -12.79
CA GLY A 368 5.71 -5.25 -14.04
C GLY A 368 4.62 -4.81 -15.03
N SER A 369 3.63 -4.06 -14.57
CA SER A 369 2.50 -3.50 -15.35
C SER A 369 2.23 -2.06 -14.93
N ALA A 370 1.52 -1.31 -15.78
CA ALA A 370 0.96 0.00 -15.44
C ALA A 370 -0.29 -0.09 -14.55
N GLY A 371 -0.79 -1.32 -14.30
CA GLY A 371 -2.05 -1.55 -13.59
C GLY A 371 -3.26 -1.39 -14.51
N ALA A 372 -4.46 -1.48 -13.95
CA ALA A 372 -5.71 -1.24 -14.64
C ALA A 372 -5.76 0.17 -15.27
N ASN A 373 -5.14 1.16 -14.61
CA ASN A 373 -4.78 2.47 -15.17
C ASN A 373 -5.97 3.18 -15.87
N ASN A 374 -7.16 3.00 -15.30
CA ASN A 374 -8.44 3.28 -15.96
C ASN A 374 -9.42 4.18 -15.19
N ARG A 375 -9.05 4.64 -13.99
CA ARG A 375 -9.93 5.33 -13.04
C ARG A 375 -9.16 6.26 -12.09
N TYR A 376 -9.87 7.20 -11.48
CA TYR A 376 -9.29 8.28 -10.69
C TYR A 376 -8.47 7.75 -9.51
N GLY A 377 -7.22 8.19 -9.39
CA GLY A 377 -6.26 7.74 -8.39
C GLY A 377 -5.56 6.40 -8.67
N ASP A 378 -5.80 5.77 -9.83
CA ASP A 378 -5.17 4.51 -10.29
C ASP A 378 -4.16 4.74 -11.44
N PHE A 379 -4.06 5.97 -11.94
CA PHE A 379 -3.23 6.27 -13.12
C PHE A 379 -1.74 6.27 -12.79
N ARG A 380 -0.97 5.45 -13.50
CA ARG A 380 0.49 5.32 -13.37
C ARG A 380 1.11 4.67 -14.60
N SER A 381 2.43 4.51 -14.55
CA SER A 381 3.21 3.74 -15.52
C SER A 381 3.73 2.43 -14.91
N SER A 382 4.50 1.66 -15.68
CA SER A 382 5.27 0.48 -15.22
C SER A 382 6.73 0.83 -14.94
N GLY A 383 7.41 -0.02 -14.17
CA GLY A 383 8.84 0.09 -13.87
C GLY A 383 9.25 1.37 -13.14
N CYS A 384 10.46 1.87 -13.44
CA CYS A 384 11.02 3.05 -12.78
C CYS A 384 10.13 4.29 -12.94
N THR A 385 9.46 4.46 -14.09
CA THR A 385 8.57 5.60 -14.33
C THR A 385 7.28 5.56 -13.51
N ALA A 386 6.87 4.40 -12.98
CA ALA A 386 5.71 4.30 -12.08
C ALA A 386 5.82 5.25 -10.88
N CYS A 387 7.03 5.38 -10.31
CA CYS A 387 7.30 6.29 -9.19
C CYS A 387 8.01 7.58 -9.65
N HIS A 388 8.85 7.51 -10.68
CA HIS A 388 9.69 8.64 -11.08
C HIS A 388 9.05 9.60 -12.10
N MET A 389 7.96 9.21 -12.77
CA MET A 389 7.18 10.08 -13.66
C MET A 389 5.74 10.17 -13.15
N ARG A 390 5.44 11.22 -12.38
CA ARG A 390 4.13 11.38 -11.74
C ARG A 390 3.00 11.53 -12.76
N TYR A 391 1.89 10.88 -12.47
CA TYR A 391 0.57 11.12 -13.05
C TYR A 391 -0.22 11.99 -12.08
N SER A 392 -1.16 12.79 -12.60
CA SER A 392 -2.19 13.41 -11.77
C SER A 392 -3.23 12.35 -11.41
N LEU A 393 -4.01 12.60 -10.34
CA LEU A 393 -5.09 11.68 -9.95
C LEU A 393 -6.16 11.51 -11.04
N ASP A 394 -6.35 12.50 -11.91
CA ASP A 394 -7.26 12.42 -13.07
C ASP A 394 -6.62 11.86 -14.35
N GLY A 395 -5.35 11.49 -14.32
CA GLY A 395 -4.63 10.90 -15.46
C GLY A 395 -4.39 11.86 -16.63
N ARG A 396 -4.73 13.15 -16.51
CA ARG A 396 -4.60 14.16 -17.56
C ARG A 396 -3.28 14.92 -17.47
N SER A 397 -2.65 15.22 -18.60
CA SER A 397 -1.38 15.95 -18.57
C SER A 397 -1.54 17.41 -18.15
N ARG A 398 -0.60 17.89 -17.34
CA ARG A 398 -0.36 19.31 -17.02
C ARG A 398 0.84 19.88 -17.81
N SER A 399 1.26 19.23 -18.90
CA SER A 399 2.25 19.80 -19.82
C SER A 399 1.59 20.81 -20.78
N THR A 400 2.40 21.63 -21.42
CA THR A 400 2.01 22.57 -22.49
C THR A 400 2.27 22.02 -23.91
N ASP A 401 2.78 20.79 -24.03
CA ASP A 401 3.05 20.08 -25.29
C ASP A 401 1.81 20.10 -26.22
N PRO A 402 1.89 20.67 -27.44
CA PRO A 402 0.75 20.83 -28.34
C PRO A 402 0.21 19.50 -28.89
N HIS A 403 0.92 18.38 -28.73
CA HIS A 403 0.56 17.05 -29.22
C HIS A 403 0.03 16.10 -28.12
N VAL A 404 -0.11 16.59 -26.90
CA VAL A 404 -0.72 15.86 -25.78
C VAL A 404 -2.14 16.35 -25.52
N LYS A 405 -3.12 15.43 -25.57
CA LYS A 405 -4.53 15.74 -25.32
C LYS A 405 -4.76 16.02 -23.83
N LYS A 406 -5.10 17.27 -23.51
CA LYS A 406 -5.17 17.77 -22.11
C LYS A 406 -6.38 17.25 -21.34
N TYR A 407 -7.46 16.90 -22.05
CA TYR A 407 -8.70 16.38 -21.47
C TYR A 407 -8.85 14.86 -21.60
N GLU A 408 -7.74 14.13 -21.72
CA GLU A 408 -7.73 12.66 -21.81
C GLU A 408 -7.07 12.09 -20.54
N PRO A 409 -7.74 11.22 -19.76
CA PRO A 409 -9.10 10.68 -19.93
C PRO A 409 -10.22 11.74 -19.85
N LYS A 410 -11.28 11.58 -20.64
CA LYS A 410 -12.42 12.50 -20.62
C LYS A 410 -13.22 12.33 -19.33
N ASP A 411 -13.55 11.10 -18.99
CA ASP A 411 -14.07 10.72 -17.68
C ASP A 411 -12.92 10.19 -16.83
N PRO A 412 -12.55 10.85 -15.71
CA PRO A 412 -11.48 10.37 -14.86
C PRO A 412 -11.84 9.08 -14.12
N ASP A 413 -13.11 8.73 -13.92
CA ASP A 413 -13.54 7.48 -13.29
C ASP A 413 -13.49 6.28 -14.26
N ALA A 414 -13.58 6.53 -15.57
CA ALA A 414 -13.70 5.49 -16.60
C ALA A 414 -13.12 5.91 -17.96
N ILE A 415 -11.83 5.62 -18.17
CA ILE A 415 -11.15 5.84 -19.45
C ILE A 415 -11.84 5.08 -20.60
N GLN A 416 -12.07 5.75 -21.73
CA GLN A 416 -12.79 5.14 -22.86
C GLN A 416 -11.87 4.33 -23.78
N PRO A 417 -12.39 3.33 -24.53
CA PRO A 417 -11.60 2.57 -25.50
C PRO A 417 -10.80 3.46 -26.47
N GLY A 418 -9.48 3.29 -26.45
CA GLY A 418 -8.52 4.09 -27.22
C GLY A 418 -8.21 5.48 -26.65
N GLU A 419 -8.71 5.88 -25.49
CA GLU A 419 -8.09 6.94 -24.68
C GLU A 419 -6.84 6.42 -23.95
N ARG A 420 -5.96 7.31 -23.52
CA ARG A 420 -4.80 7.00 -22.67
C ARG A 420 -4.66 7.99 -21.51
N SER A 421 -4.17 7.50 -20.37
CA SER A 421 -3.64 8.35 -19.31
C SER A 421 -2.28 8.94 -19.69
N HIS A 422 -1.92 10.04 -19.05
CA HIS A 422 -0.77 10.86 -19.34
C HIS A 422 -0.02 11.25 -18.06
N VAL A 423 1.30 11.32 -18.14
CA VAL A 423 2.12 11.93 -17.08
C VAL A 423 1.70 13.39 -16.87
N MET A 424 1.67 13.79 -15.61
CA MET A 424 1.34 15.16 -15.17
C MET A 424 2.31 16.17 -15.78
N SER A 425 3.61 15.87 -15.73
CA SER A 425 4.67 16.72 -16.29
C SER A 425 5.81 15.85 -16.81
N HIS A 426 6.50 16.28 -17.86
CA HIS A 426 7.69 15.60 -18.38
C HIS A 426 8.93 15.89 -17.52
N GLN A 427 8.89 15.49 -16.26
CA GLN A 427 9.90 15.83 -15.24
C GLN A 427 10.13 14.62 -14.32
N ILE A 428 11.35 14.08 -14.31
CA ILE A 428 11.72 13.01 -13.37
C ILE A 428 11.72 13.56 -11.94
N ARG A 429 11.05 12.85 -11.03
CA ARG A 429 10.94 13.17 -9.59
C ARG A 429 11.65 12.11 -8.77
N ASN A 430 12.48 12.50 -7.81
CA ASN A 430 13.05 11.59 -6.81
C ASN A 430 12.89 12.17 -5.41
N VAL A 431 13.74 13.12 -5.06
CA VAL A 431 13.76 13.84 -3.78
C VAL A 431 13.83 15.34 -4.07
N TYR A 432 13.47 16.16 -3.09
CA TYR A 432 13.60 17.62 -3.16
C TYR A 432 15.05 18.03 -3.47
N LYS A 433 15.21 18.86 -4.51
CA LYS A 433 16.49 19.47 -4.90
C LYS A 433 16.24 20.82 -5.55
N THR A 434 17.14 21.76 -5.33
CA THR A 434 17.27 22.95 -6.19
C THR A 434 18.46 22.73 -7.12
N VAL A 435 18.29 23.03 -8.42
CA VAL A 435 19.31 22.84 -9.46
C VAL A 435 19.53 24.12 -10.24
N THR A 436 20.80 24.43 -10.53
CA THR A 436 21.18 25.53 -11.41
C THR A 436 21.06 25.10 -12.87
N LEU A 437 20.22 25.79 -13.64
CA LEU A 437 20.05 25.58 -15.08
C LEU A 437 21.19 26.25 -15.88
N ALA A 438 21.36 25.83 -17.15
CA ALA A 438 22.33 26.47 -18.04
C ALA A 438 21.89 27.91 -18.38
N GLY A 439 22.50 28.87 -17.68
CA GLY A 439 22.09 30.28 -17.62
C GLY A 439 22.04 30.87 -16.20
N GLY A 440 22.25 30.05 -15.15
CA GLY A 440 22.36 30.51 -13.76
C GLY A 440 21.04 30.56 -12.98
N ALA A 441 19.90 30.49 -13.67
CA ALA A 441 18.58 30.38 -13.04
C ALA A 441 18.48 29.13 -12.14
N GLN A 442 17.82 29.26 -11.00
CA GLN A 442 17.52 28.13 -10.10
C GLN A 442 16.17 27.52 -10.47
N GLN A 443 16.07 26.19 -10.40
CA GLN A 443 14.81 25.45 -10.49
C GLN A 443 14.72 24.48 -9.32
N THR A 444 13.62 24.47 -8.58
CA THR A 444 13.33 23.43 -7.60
C THR A 444 12.57 22.26 -8.24
N ILE A 445 13.08 21.06 -8.01
CA ILE A 445 12.43 19.79 -8.31
C ILE A 445 11.94 19.19 -7.01
N LEU A 446 10.61 19.13 -6.84
CA LEU A 446 9.99 18.40 -5.74
C LEU A 446 10.27 16.89 -5.83
N GLY A 447 10.36 16.23 -4.69
CA GLY A 447 10.37 14.78 -4.59
C GLY A 447 9.00 14.15 -4.84
N GLN A 448 8.93 12.83 -4.61
CA GLN A 448 7.68 12.07 -4.70
C GLN A 448 6.71 12.45 -3.56
N ASP A 449 5.42 12.44 -3.88
CA ASP A 449 4.32 12.68 -2.95
C ASP A 449 3.54 11.39 -2.65
N LEU A 450 2.60 11.47 -1.71
CA LEU A 450 1.76 10.33 -1.31
C LEU A 450 0.87 9.83 -2.44
N TYR A 451 0.40 10.70 -3.33
CA TYR A 451 -0.53 10.36 -4.41
C TYR A 451 0.13 9.46 -5.46
N THR A 452 1.42 9.65 -5.70
CA THR A 452 2.28 8.71 -6.44
C THR A 452 2.23 7.29 -5.84
N CYS A 453 2.19 7.18 -4.50
CA CYS A 453 2.13 5.89 -3.81
C CYS A 453 0.72 5.27 -3.79
N VAL A 454 -0.34 6.08 -3.80
CA VAL A 454 -1.74 5.59 -3.75
C VAL A 454 -2.06 4.65 -4.92
N GLY A 455 -1.63 4.97 -6.14
CA GLY A 455 -1.89 4.17 -7.35
C GLY A 455 -1.34 2.73 -7.33
N CYS A 456 -0.55 2.35 -6.31
CA CYS A 456 -0.17 0.96 -6.04
C CYS A 456 -0.70 0.47 -4.68
N HIS A 457 -0.64 1.31 -3.65
CA HIS A 457 -0.89 0.91 -2.26
C HIS A 457 -2.36 1.00 -1.82
N GLN A 458 -3.28 1.43 -2.69
CA GLN A 458 -4.72 1.30 -2.45
C GLN A 458 -5.18 -0.18 -2.54
N GLY A 459 -4.67 -0.93 -3.53
CA GLY A 459 -5.02 -2.33 -3.75
C GLY A 459 -4.37 -3.29 -2.75
N SER A 460 -3.19 -2.93 -2.25
CA SER A 460 -2.37 -3.73 -1.33
C SER A 460 -2.41 -3.16 0.10
N ASN A 461 -3.40 -3.58 0.87
CA ASN A 461 -3.59 -3.28 2.30
C ASN A 461 -3.77 -1.81 2.72
N ARG A 462 -3.82 -0.86 1.77
CA ARG A 462 -4.37 0.50 1.97
C ARG A 462 -3.54 1.39 2.88
N THR A 463 -2.25 1.07 3.02
CA THR A 463 -1.28 1.71 3.90
C THR A 463 -1.23 3.24 3.76
N VAL A 464 -1.35 3.76 2.53
CA VAL A 464 -1.32 5.21 2.29
C VAL A 464 -2.59 5.90 2.81
N LEU A 465 -3.76 5.25 2.69
CA LEU A 465 -5.00 5.77 3.28
C LEU A 465 -4.94 5.74 4.81
N GLN A 466 -4.41 4.66 5.41
CA GLN A 466 -4.18 4.59 6.87
C GLN A 466 -3.30 5.75 7.35
N PHE A 467 -2.19 6.01 6.66
CA PHE A 467 -1.29 7.13 6.94
C PHE A 467 -2.00 8.49 6.89
N MET A 468 -2.95 8.65 5.96
CA MET A 468 -3.75 9.86 5.77
C MET A 468 -4.99 9.97 6.69
N GLY A 469 -5.28 8.96 7.53
CA GLY A 469 -6.48 8.96 8.39
C GLY A 469 -7.78 8.56 7.67
N PHE A 470 -7.67 7.76 6.61
CA PHE A 470 -8.82 7.22 5.88
C PHE A 470 -8.93 5.70 6.08
N ARG A 471 -9.99 5.26 6.76
CA ARG A 471 -10.39 3.84 6.79
C ARG A 471 -11.14 3.53 5.51
N MET A 472 -10.83 2.39 4.90
CA MET A 472 -11.49 1.93 3.69
C MET A 472 -12.37 0.74 4.02
N ASP A 473 -13.64 0.83 3.65
CA ASP A 473 -14.71 -0.11 3.93
C ASP A 473 -15.24 -0.61 2.58
N GLN A 474 -14.72 -1.75 2.12
CA GLN A 474 -14.94 -2.21 0.75
C GLN A 474 -16.42 -2.43 0.42
N ASN A 475 -17.19 -2.92 1.39
CA ASN A 475 -18.60 -3.26 1.20
C ASN A 475 -19.53 -2.08 1.56
N ALA A 476 -18.98 -1.00 2.11
CA ALA A 476 -19.70 0.03 2.85
C ALA A 476 -20.50 -0.56 4.04
N ASP A 477 -19.92 -1.54 4.74
CA ASP A 477 -20.51 -2.21 5.91
C ASP A 477 -20.97 -1.19 6.96
N VAL A 478 -20.15 -0.19 7.33
CA VAL A 478 -20.51 0.86 8.31
C VAL A 478 -21.71 1.69 7.85
N VAL A 479 -21.78 2.03 6.56
CA VAL A 479 -22.87 2.83 6.00
C VAL A 479 -24.18 2.05 5.92
N ASN A 480 -24.10 0.75 5.65
CA ASN A 480 -25.25 -0.16 5.61
C ASN A 480 -25.73 -0.61 6.99
N GLY A 481 -24.93 -0.37 8.05
CA GLY A 481 -25.18 -0.86 9.41
C GLY A 481 -24.69 -2.29 9.65
N ASP A 482 -23.84 -2.82 8.77
CA ASP A 482 -23.37 -4.20 8.71
C ASP A 482 -21.95 -4.43 9.28
N GLN A 483 -21.28 -3.40 9.82
CA GLN A 483 -19.93 -3.53 10.37
C GLN A 483 -19.85 -4.55 11.50
N TYR A 484 -18.84 -5.41 11.41
CA TYR A 484 -18.57 -6.46 12.38
C TYR A 484 -17.44 -6.05 13.36
N PRO A 485 -17.54 -6.32 14.67
CA PRO A 485 -18.67 -6.89 15.41
C PRO A 485 -19.76 -5.85 15.77
N ALA A 486 -19.50 -4.56 15.59
CA ALA A 486 -20.45 -3.48 15.77
C ALA A 486 -20.06 -2.28 14.89
N ASN A 487 -21.05 -1.49 14.46
CA ASN A 487 -20.80 -0.18 13.86
C ASN A 487 -20.30 0.82 14.91
N PRO A 488 -19.52 1.84 14.50
CA PRO A 488 -19.22 2.98 15.37
C PRO A 488 -20.50 3.73 15.79
N LYS A 489 -20.46 4.41 16.94
CA LYS A 489 -21.55 5.28 17.45
C LYS A 489 -21.82 6.43 16.49
N SER A 490 -20.77 7.04 15.95
CA SER A 490 -20.85 8.03 14.89
C SER A 490 -19.69 7.89 13.90
N PHE A 491 -19.90 8.29 12.66
CA PHE A 491 -18.88 8.22 11.61
C PHE A 491 -19.13 9.30 10.55
N LYS A 492 -18.12 9.57 9.71
CA LYS A 492 -18.28 10.40 8.51
C LYS A 492 -17.65 9.70 7.31
N THR A 493 -18.45 9.54 6.26
CA THR A 493 -17.96 9.13 4.94
C THR A 493 -17.17 10.28 4.29
N THR A 494 -16.47 9.97 3.22
CA THR A 494 -15.63 10.92 2.46
C THR A 494 -16.41 11.72 1.41
N ALA A 495 -17.74 11.71 1.43
CA ALA A 495 -18.61 12.30 0.39
C ALA A 495 -18.42 13.80 0.14
N ASN A 496 -17.84 14.52 1.10
CA ASN A 496 -17.47 15.93 0.99
C ASN A 496 -15.97 16.18 1.18
N ASN A 497 -15.12 15.15 1.04
CA ASN A 497 -13.68 15.27 1.23
C ASN A 497 -12.94 15.51 -0.11
N PRO A 498 -12.34 16.70 -0.33
CA PRO A 498 -11.71 17.07 -1.59
C PRO A 498 -10.35 16.41 -1.86
N ILE A 499 -9.81 15.62 -0.91
CA ILE A 499 -8.55 14.88 -1.08
C ILE A 499 -8.78 13.62 -1.92
N LEU A 500 -9.94 12.98 -1.78
CA LEU A 500 -10.34 11.79 -2.56
C LEU A 500 -11.39 12.11 -3.64
N TYR A 501 -12.24 13.12 -3.43
CA TYR A 501 -13.35 13.46 -4.33
C TYR A 501 -13.31 14.95 -4.70
N SER A 502 -12.64 15.26 -5.81
CA SER A 502 -12.45 16.63 -6.30
C SER A 502 -13.62 17.09 -7.15
N ARG A 503 -14.33 18.11 -6.67
CA ARG A 503 -15.47 18.74 -7.37
C ARG A 503 -15.08 19.31 -8.75
N LYS A 504 -13.83 19.73 -8.97
CA LYS A 504 -13.38 20.29 -10.26
C LYS A 504 -13.36 19.25 -11.39
N VAL A 505 -12.92 18.03 -11.09
CA VAL A 505 -12.90 16.95 -12.10
C VAL A 505 -14.17 16.09 -12.05
N ASN A 506 -15.05 16.34 -11.06
CA ASN A 506 -16.32 15.67 -10.84
C ASN A 506 -16.18 14.13 -10.80
N ASN A 507 -15.16 13.64 -10.08
CA ASN A 507 -14.99 12.20 -9.86
C ASN A 507 -15.98 11.70 -8.80
N ASN A 508 -16.67 10.62 -9.14
CA ASN A 508 -17.63 9.90 -8.32
C ASN A 508 -16.95 8.74 -7.57
N THR A 509 -15.80 8.30 -8.06
CA THR A 509 -15.01 7.21 -7.48
C THR A 509 -13.57 7.63 -7.17
N PHE A 510 -12.96 6.92 -6.24
CA PHE A 510 -11.53 6.94 -6.01
C PHE A 510 -11.05 5.49 -6.03
N ASN A 511 -10.18 5.15 -6.98
CA ASN A 511 -9.77 3.77 -7.26
C ASN A 511 -10.98 2.82 -7.41
N GLY A 512 -12.01 3.27 -8.14
CA GLY A 512 -13.23 2.50 -8.43
C GLY A 512 -14.18 2.32 -7.25
N ARG A 513 -14.03 3.13 -6.19
CA ARG A 513 -14.87 3.09 -4.98
C ARG A 513 -15.51 4.44 -4.72
N ASN A 514 -16.82 4.43 -4.47
CA ASN A 514 -17.56 5.65 -4.14
C ASN A 514 -17.28 6.08 -2.69
N ALA A 515 -17.74 7.29 -2.35
CA ALA A 515 -17.40 7.91 -1.07
C ALA A 515 -17.99 7.21 0.17
N ASN A 516 -18.96 6.31 0.03
CA ASN A 516 -19.48 5.49 1.14
C ASN A 516 -18.52 4.36 1.52
N GLN A 517 -17.54 4.05 0.66
CA GLN A 517 -16.55 2.99 0.88
C GLN A 517 -15.23 3.52 1.47
N HIS A 518 -15.15 4.81 1.81
CA HIS A 518 -14.05 5.38 2.57
C HIS A 518 -14.59 6.30 3.69
N LEU A 519 -14.11 6.07 4.90
CA LEU A 519 -14.46 6.75 6.14
C LEU A 519 -13.27 7.64 6.56
N GLN A 520 -13.58 8.85 7.00
CA GLN A 520 -12.60 9.89 7.37
C GLN A 520 -12.70 10.31 8.85
N TYR A 521 -13.57 9.62 9.58
CA TYR A 521 -13.86 9.83 10.98
C TYR A 521 -14.69 8.64 11.44
N GLU A 522 -14.27 7.97 12.50
CA GLU A 522 -15.06 6.98 13.22
C GLU A 522 -14.93 7.26 14.72
N ASP A 523 -16.04 7.09 15.43
CA ASP A 523 -16.18 7.28 16.86
C ASP A 523 -16.99 6.09 17.36
N TYR A 524 -16.31 5.08 17.89
CA TYR A 524 -16.91 3.83 18.33
C TYR A 524 -17.56 3.94 19.70
N ASP A 525 -17.18 4.93 20.51
CA ASP A 525 -17.51 4.99 21.92
C ASP A 525 -18.52 6.09 22.29
N GLY A 526 -18.59 7.15 21.48
CA GLY A 526 -19.45 8.32 21.64
C GLY A 526 -18.79 9.47 22.40
N ASP A 527 -17.47 9.50 22.56
CA ASP A 527 -16.74 10.56 23.26
C ASP A 527 -16.44 11.80 22.40
N GLY A 528 -16.63 11.69 21.07
CA GLY A 528 -16.44 12.76 20.10
C GLY A 528 -15.00 12.94 19.59
N ARG A 529 -14.07 12.05 19.95
CA ARG A 529 -12.76 11.91 19.31
C ARG A 529 -12.89 11.11 18.02
N ASP A 530 -11.79 11.08 17.27
CA ASP A 530 -11.60 10.24 16.09
C ASP A 530 -10.73 9.04 16.48
N ASP A 531 -11.27 7.84 16.32
CA ASP A 531 -10.63 6.55 16.57
C ASP A 531 -9.72 6.08 15.43
N ILE A 532 -9.85 6.68 14.23
CA ILE A 532 -9.04 6.38 13.05
C ILE A 532 -8.14 7.55 12.60
N PRO A 533 -7.50 8.31 13.53
CA PRO A 533 -6.82 9.54 13.18
C PRO A 533 -5.61 9.28 12.28
N ALA A 534 -5.25 10.28 11.50
CA ALA A 534 -4.07 10.24 10.64
C ALA A 534 -2.77 10.10 11.44
N ASP A 535 -1.73 9.59 10.78
CA ASP A 535 -0.39 9.47 11.36
C ASP A 535 0.17 10.87 11.70
N ILE A 536 0.82 11.01 12.85
CA ILE A 536 1.42 12.29 13.26
C ILE A 536 2.46 12.79 12.26
N HIS A 537 3.14 11.91 11.53
CA HIS A 537 4.11 12.31 10.50
C HIS A 537 3.40 12.90 9.27
N TYR A 538 2.25 12.34 8.87
CA TYR A 538 1.38 12.92 7.84
C TYR A 538 0.89 14.31 8.23
N GLU A 539 0.38 14.47 9.46
CA GLU A 539 -0.08 15.77 9.99
C GLU A 539 1.03 16.83 10.03
N ARG A 540 2.31 16.43 10.11
CA ARG A 540 3.46 17.34 10.03
C ARG A 540 3.87 17.68 8.60
N GLY A 541 3.38 16.95 7.60
CA GLY A 541 3.66 17.15 6.18
C GLY A 541 4.62 16.13 5.56
N LEU A 542 5.01 15.08 6.28
CA LEU A 542 5.90 14.04 5.75
C LEU A 542 5.17 13.06 4.85
N THR A 543 5.92 12.36 3.99
CA THR A 543 5.39 11.32 3.09
C THR A 543 6.13 9.99 3.23
N CYS A 544 5.64 8.94 2.56
CA CYS A 544 6.25 7.60 2.62
C CYS A 544 7.76 7.61 2.34
N ILE A 545 8.24 8.47 1.42
CA ILE A 545 9.67 8.55 1.08
C ILE A 545 10.52 9.22 2.17
N ASP A 546 9.95 9.87 3.18
CA ASP A 546 10.71 10.45 4.30
C ASP A 546 11.23 9.37 5.26
N CYS A 547 10.49 8.27 5.39
CA CYS A 547 10.95 7.05 6.06
C CYS A 547 11.64 6.10 5.06
N HIS A 548 10.98 5.78 3.94
CA HIS A 548 11.44 4.78 2.99
C HIS A 548 12.38 5.35 1.93
N GLY A 549 13.69 5.22 2.17
CA GLY A 549 14.74 5.66 1.26
C GLY A 549 15.02 4.67 0.12
N SER A 550 15.85 5.09 -0.84
CA SER A 550 16.30 4.24 -1.95
C SER A 550 17.06 2.98 -1.50
N THR A 551 17.63 2.96 -0.29
CA THR A 551 18.21 1.77 0.31
C THR A 551 17.16 0.68 0.55
N GLU A 552 15.92 1.02 0.86
CA GLU A 552 14.87 0.03 1.10
C GLU A 552 14.13 -0.29 -0.21
N ILE A 553 13.68 0.76 -0.91
CA ILE A 553 12.83 0.62 -2.10
C ILE A 553 13.60 -0.02 -3.27
N HIS A 554 14.89 0.31 -3.46
CA HIS A 554 15.71 -0.21 -4.58
C HIS A 554 16.60 -1.39 -4.11
N ASN A 555 16.08 -2.23 -3.21
CA ASN A 555 16.72 -3.47 -2.71
C ASN A 555 18.17 -3.31 -2.24
N ASN A 556 18.47 -2.21 -1.54
CA ASN A 556 19.75 -1.95 -0.85
C ASN A 556 21.02 -2.29 -1.65
N LYS A 557 21.14 -1.75 -2.86
CA LYS A 557 22.31 -2.02 -3.72
C LYS A 557 22.59 -3.52 -3.96
N SER A 558 21.56 -4.36 -3.94
CA SER A 558 21.69 -5.82 -3.97
C SER A 558 20.77 -6.47 -5.01
N THR A 559 21.28 -7.51 -5.68
CA THR A 559 20.49 -8.44 -6.50
C THR A 559 19.87 -9.56 -5.69
N THR A 560 20.09 -9.58 -4.36
CA THR A 560 19.55 -10.62 -3.50
C THR A 560 18.03 -10.57 -3.46
N ILE A 561 17.38 -11.58 -4.02
CA ILE A 561 15.91 -11.70 -4.07
C ILE A 561 15.42 -12.01 -2.64
N ARG A 562 14.67 -11.09 -2.03
CA ARG A 562 14.09 -11.27 -0.69
C ARG A 562 12.67 -11.84 -0.78
N SER A 563 12.33 -12.75 0.13
CA SER A 563 11.03 -13.41 0.16
C SER A 563 9.87 -12.47 0.56
N ARG A 564 10.13 -11.43 1.35
CA ARG A 564 9.11 -10.55 1.96
C ARG A 564 9.55 -9.09 2.04
N MET A 565 8.59 -8.17 2.18
CA MET A 565 8.83 -6.73 2.26
C MET A 565 9.52 -6.28 3.55
N ASP A 566 9.25 -6.91 4.69
CA ASP A 566 9.88 -6.55 5.98
C ASP A 566 11.41 -6.74 5.95
N GLN A 567 11.88 -7.68 5.10
CA GLN A 567 13.29 -8.05 4.95
C GLN A 567 14.14 -6.99 4.24
N VAL A 568 13.51 -5.99 3.59
CA VAL A 568 14.19 -4.84 2.96
C VAL A 568 14.00 -3.53 3.73
N VAL A 569 13.19 -3.52 4.81
CA VAL A 569 13.00 -2.36 5.69
C VAL A 569 14.02 -2.39 6.83
N HIS A 570 14.65 -1.26 7.06
CA HIS A 570 15.84 -1.08 7.91
C HIS A 570 15.78 0.19 8.77
N VAL A 571 14.98 1.18 8.37
CA VAL A 571 14.65 2.37 9.16
C VAL A 571 13.56 2.01 10.18
N THR A 572 13.78 2.40 11.43
CA THR A 572 12.88 2.21 12.57
C THR A 572 12.81 3.50 13.39
N CYS A 573 11.81 3.64 14.26
CA CYS A 573 11.60 4.85 15.07
C CYS A 573 12.88 5.28 15.82
N GLN A 574 13.64 4.32 16.35
CA GLN A 574 14.88 4.56 17.07
C GLN A 574 15.99 5.21 16.22
N ASN A 575 15.99 5.00 14.90
CA ASN A 575 17.00 5.58 14.02
C ASN A 575 16.83 7.11 13.86
N CYS A 576 15.65 7.66 14.18
CA CYS A 576 15.37 9.09 14.15
C CYS A 576 15.19 9.70 15.55
N HIS A 577 14.43 9.01 16.42
CA HIS A 577 14.08 9.47 17.76
C HIS A 577 15.04 8.99 18.86
N GLY A 578 15.95 8.07 18.57
CA GLY A 578 16.73 7.38 19.59
C GLY A 578 15.90 6.41 20.44
N GLY A 579 16.56 5.75 21.37
CA GLY A 579 15.95 4.84 22.34
C GLY A 579 15.86 5.46 23.74
N ILE A 580 15.63 4.61 24.74
CA ILE A 580 15.72 5.03 26.15
C ILE A 580 17.19 5.28 26.57
N ASP A 581 18.14 4.54 26.00
CA ASP A 581 19.55 4.53 26.43
C ASP A 581 20.43 5.53 25.67
N LYS A 582 20.04 5.89 24.43
CA LYS A 582 20.87 6.60 23.45
C LYS A 582 20.04 7.51 22.56
N TYR A 583 20.61 8.64 22.16
CA TYR A 583 20.06 9.51 21.11
C TYR A 583 20.33 8.93 19.73
N ALA A 584 19.52 9.27 18.72
CA ALA A 584 19.77 8.84 17.34
C ALA A 584 21.16 9.31 16.84
N CYS A 585 21.52 10.53 17.21
CA CYS A 585 22.78 11.18 16.83
C CYS A 585 24.04 10.68 17.58
N ASP A 586 23.89 9.73 18.52
CA ASP A 586 25.03 9.01 19.10
C ASP A 586 25.62 8.03 18.08
N SER A 587 24.77 7.45 17.23
CA SER A 587 25.14 6.50 16.15
C SER A 587 25.26 7.18 14.77
N LYS A 588 25.56 8.49 14.75
CA LYS A 588 25.67 9.26 13.50
C LYS A 588 26.85 8.80 12.64
N VAL A 589 26.68 8.89 11.32
CA VAL A 589 27.66 8.53 10.29
C VAL A 589 27.87 9.66 9.31
N THR A 590 29.03 9.69 8.65
CA THR A 590 29.30 10.65 7.58
C THR A 590 28.36 10.43 6.39
N CYS A 591 27.77 11.50 5.87
CA CYS A 591 26.77 11.46 4.81
C CYS A 591 26.94 12.59 3.79
N SER A 592 26.31 12.44 2.62
CA SER A 592 26.01 13.55 1.72
C SER A 592 24.52 13.85 1.83
N PRO A 593 24.13 14.86 2.64
CA PRO A 593 22.73 15.19 2.84
C PRO A 593 22.11 15.78 1.57
N TYR A 594 20.80 15.62 1.40
CA TYR A 594 20.13 15.95 0.13
C TYR A 594 20.17 17.45 -0.23
N THR A 595 20.33 18.33 0.75
CA THR A 595 20.53 19.78 0.57
C THR A 595 21.97 20.11 0.15
N ALA A 596 22.43 19.54 -0.97
CA ALA A 596 23.72 19.83 -1.59
C ALA A 596 23.76 21.30 -2.08
N GLY A 597 24.22 22.19 -1.20
CA GLY A 597 24.28 23.64 -1.40
C GLY A 597 23.87 24.44 -0.16
N ASN A 598 22.91 23.94 0.63
CA ASN A 598 22.31 24.63 1.78
C ASN A 598 22.08 23.67 2.97
N ASN A 599 23.13 23.01 3.46
CA ASN A 599 23.05 22.33 4.77
C ASN A 599 23.81 23.13 5.84
N PRO A 600 23.11 23.89 6.70
CA PRO A 600 23.76 24.64 7.79
C PRO A 600 24.29 23.75 8.93
N ARG A 601 24.01 22.43 8.94
CA ARG A 601 24.28 21.53 10.08
C ARG A 601 25.40 20.49 9.85
N GLY A 602 26.03 20.47 8.67
CA GLY A 602 27.23 19.66 8.39
C GLY A 602 26.98 18.19 7.96
N ALA A 603 28.05 17.46 7.67
CA ALA A 603 28.03 16.19 6.94
C ALA A 603 27.74 14.93 7.80
N ALA A 604 27.01 15.07 8.91
CA ALA A 604 26.67 13.96 9.81
C ALA A 604 25.17 13.67 9.81
N CYS A 605 24.80 12.42 9.57
CA CYS A 605 23.41 11.95 9.55
C CYS A 605 23.21 10.80 10.55
N ALA A 606 21.98 10.62 11.02
CA ALA A 606 21.59 9.41 11.73
C ALA A 606 21.69 8.16 10.83
N SER A 607 21.71 6.96 11.41
CA SER A 607 21.93 5.70 10.70
C SER A 607 20.79 4.70 10.84
N ASP A 608 20.53 3.91 9.79
CA ASP A 608 19.60 2.77 9.77
C ASP A 608 20.12 1.60 10.62
N ASN A 609 19.32 0.53 10.78
CA ASN A 609 19.73 -0.65 11.56
C ASN A 609 20.89 -1.47 10.95
N ASN A 610 21.41 -1.07 9.77
CA ASN A 610 22.62 -1.62 9.17
C ASN A 610 23.79 -0.59 9.20
N GLY A 611 23.67 0.50 9.95
CA GLY A 611 24.70 1.54 10.08
C GLY A 611 24.82 2.47 8.86
N ARG A 612 23.81 2.53 7.97
CA ARG A 612 23.85 3.36 6.75
C ARG A 612 23.21 4.72 6.98
N ALA A 613 23.78 5.75 6.35
CA ALA A 613 23.29 7.12 6.46
C ALA A 613 21.83 7.27 6.01
N ILE A 614 20.98 7.77 6.91
CA ILE A 614 19.66 8.30 6.58
C ILE A 614 19.88 9.74 6.12
N ASN A 615 20.19 9.92 4.82
CA ASN A 615 20.68 11.19 4.24
C ASN A 615 19.74 12.42 4.38
N ASN A 616 18.53 12.27 4.92
CA ASN A 616 17.63 13.37 5.24
C ASN A 616 17.49 13.66 6.74
N VAL A 617 18.13 12.89 7.62
CA VAL A 617 18.13 13.08 9.07
C VAL A 617 19.52 13.50 9.51
N THR A 618 19.75 14.81 9.62
CA THR A 618 21.04 15.40 10.01
C THR A 618 21.16 15.57 11.52
N CYS A 619 22.38 15.52 12.02
CA CYS A 619 22.72 15.78 13.43
C CYS A 619 23.48 17.09 13.55
N ASP A 620 23.03 18.00 14.41
CA ASP A 620 23.73 19.28 14.64
C ASP A 620 24.81 19.19 15.73
N SER A 621 25.47 20.32 16.00
CA SER A 621 26.54 20.45 17.00
C SER A 621 26.10 20.20 18.44
N ASN A 622 24.81 20.34 18.74
CA ASN A 622 24.24 20.06 20.06
C ASN A 622 23.89 18.57 20.21
N GLY A 623 24.01 17.80 19.13
CA GLY A 623 23.59 16.40 19.08
C GLY A 623 22.08 16.24 19.00
N ASP A 624 21.36 17.25 18.48
CA ASP A 624 19.94 17.16 18.17
C ASP A 624 19.74 16.70 16.71
N ALA A 625 18.64 15.97 16.48
CA ALA A 625 18.31 15.39 15.19
C ALA A 625 17.25 16.21 14.44
N TRP A 626 17.47 16.40 13.15
CA TRP A 626 16.62 17.22 12.27
C TRP A 626 16.33 16.46 10.98
N LEU A 627 15.06 16.35 10.60
CA LEU A 627 14.63 15.74 9.34
C LEU A 627 14.33 16.84 8.31
N TYR A 628 14.90 16.73 7.12
CA TYR A 628 14.45 17.47 5.94
C TYR A 628 13.52 16.58 5.13
N SER A 629 12.33 17.07 4.74
CA SER A 629 11.46 16.25 3.90
C SER A 629 12.09 16.06 2.52
N ARG A 630 12.21 14.80 2.08
CA ARG A 630 12.55 14.41 0.72
C ARG A 630 11.46 14.83 -0.28
N ARG A 631 10.27 15.27 0.13
CA ARG A 631 9.24 15.81 -0.78
C ARG A 631 9.46 17.27 -1.15
N ASP A 632 9.55 18.14 -0.14
CA ASP A 632 9.48 19.61 -0.30
C ASP A 632 10.62 20.35 0.41
N GLY A 633 11.58 19.65 1.02
CA GLY A 633 12.76 20.25 1.66
C GLY A 633 12.50 20.87 3.02
N LYS A 634 11.25 20.82 3.52
CA LYS A 634 10.88 21.39 4.82
C LYS A 634 11.66 20.76 5.98
N GLU A 635 12.13 21.59 6.90
CA GLU A 635 12.88 21.16 8.09
C GLU A 635 11.93 20.82 9.26
N HIS A 636 12.26 19.75 9.98
CA HIS A 636 11.53 19.25 11.14
C HIS A 636 12.49 18.88 12.28
N TYR A 637 12.33 19.52 13.44
CA TYR A 637 12.99 19.06 14.67
C TYR A 637 12.45 17.68 15.08
N ILE A 638 13.33 16.75 15.46
CA ILE A 638 12.95 15.40 15.89
C ILE A 638 13.14 15.25 17.42
N PRO A 639 12.05 15.31 18.22
CA PRO A 639 12.13 15.07 19.65
C PRO A 639 12.73 13.69 19.94
N GLN A 640 13.75 13.66 20.79
CA GLN A 640 14.41 12.42 21.17
C GLN A 640 13.65 11.72 22.30
N THR A 641 13.50 10.39 22.19
CA THR A 641 12.80 9.53 23.15
C THR A 641 13.34 9.74 24.56
N ARG A 642 14.67 9.69 24.73
CA ARG A 642 15.36 9.87 26.01
C ARG A 642 14.99 11.20 26.68
N SER A 643 15.12 12.33 26.00
CA SER A 643 14.77 13.66 26.54
C SER A 643 13.28 13.84 26.83
N THR A 644 12.41 12.97 26.29
CA THR A 644 10.97 13.00 26.58
C THR A 644 10.65 12.30 27.91
N ILE A 645 11.42 11.28 28.29
CA ILE A 645 11.14 10.40 29.44
C ILE A 645 12.14 10.54 30.61
N TYR A 646 13.27 11.20 30.40
CA TYR A 646 14.35 11.41 31.36
C TYR A 646 14.63 12.92 31.48
N GLN A 647 14.88 13.42 32.70
CA GLN A 647 15.16 14.84 32.95
C GLN A 647 16.63 15.17 32.61
N ASP A 648 16.97 15.27 31.32
CA ASP A 648 18.31 15.67 30.85
C ASP A 648 18.50 17.19 30.72
N GLY A 649 17.44 17.98 30.95
CA GLY A 649 17.44 19.43 30.79
C GLY A 649 17.37 19.93 29.34
N ARG A 650 17.27 19.03 28.34
CA ARG A 650 17.13 19.45 26.93
C ARG A 650 15.79 20.15 26.69
N LYS A 651 15.84 21.12 25.78
CA LYS A 651 14.72 21.94 25.35
C LYS A 651 14.56 21.85 23.84
N LYS A 652 13.33 22.01 23.36
CA LYS A 652 13.05 22.18 21.93
C LYS A 652 13.64 23.53 21.45
N PRO A 653 13.74 23.75 20.12
CA PRO A 653 14.21 25.03 19.55
C PRO A 653 13.40 26.26 19.99
N ASP A 654 12.13 26.08 20.38
CA ASP A 654 11.26 27.14 20.94
C ASP A 654 11.50 27.43 22.44
N GLY A 655 12.48 26.77 23.06
CA GLY A 655 12.81 26.90 24.48
C GLY A 655 11.92 26.08 25.44
N THR A 656 10.87 25.40 24.95
CA THR A 656 10.02 24.54 25.78
C THR A 656 10.75 23.26 26.18
N ALA A 657 10.47 22.75 27.39
CA ALA A 657 11.01 21.47 27.82
C ALA A 657 10.57 20.32 26.89
N ILE A 658 11.44 19.33 26.71
CA ILE A 658 11.11 18.07 26.01
C ILE A 658 10.50 17.06 27.00
N TYR A 659 11.03 17.02 28.23
CA TYR A 659 10.60 16.08 29.27
C TYR A 659 9.12 16.19 29.61
N ASN A 660 8.49 15.04 29.82
CA ASN A 660 7.10 14.93 30.25
C ASN A 660 6.93 13.78 31.26
N ALA A 661 6.51 14.09 32.48
CA ALA A 661 6.32 13.11 33.55
C ALA A 661 5.30 12.00 33.20
N LYS A 662 4.20 12.34 32.53
CA LYS A 662 3.21 11.34 32.05
C LYS A 662 3.83 10.42 30.98
N ALA A 663 4.68 10.94 30.10
CA ALA A 663 5.38 10.11 29.11
C ALA A 663 6.44 9.21 29.75
N SER A 664 7.16 9.71 30.76
CA SER A 664 8.09 8.93 31.58
C SER A 664 7.38 7.72 32.22
N TYR A 665 6.24 7.98 32.87
CA TYR A 665 5.40 6.95 33.47
C TYR A 665 4.84 5.96 32.43
N ALA A 666 4.23 6.47 31.35
CA ALA A 666 3.59 5.65 30.30
C ALA A 666 4.58 4.72 29.57
N MET A 667 5.85 5.10 29.49
CA MET A 667 6.93 4.25 28.97
C MET A 667 7.41 3.17 29.97
N GLY A 668 6.67 2.95 31.06
CA GLY A 668 6.87 1.83 31.97
C GLY A 668 8.02 2.02 32.95
N ARG A 669 8.28 3.26 33.39
CA ARG A 669 9.29 3.57 34.41
C ARG A 669 8.94 2.90 35.75
N VAL A 670 9.92 2.35 36.49
CA VAL A 670 9.66 1.57 37.73
C VAL A 670 10.47 1.94 38.97
N ASN A 671 11.15 3.10 39.02
CA ASN A 671 12.11 3.42 40.10
C ASN A 671 11.72 4.55 41.07
N ALA A 672 10.53 5.15 40.95
CA ALA A 672 9.99 6.20 41.85
C ALA A 672 10.96 7.34 42.19
N SER A 673 11.72 7.81 41.20
CA SER A 673 12.76 8.82 41.38
C SER A 673 12.52 10.01 40.45
N VAL A 674 12.16 11.16 41.04
CA VAL A 674 11.80 12.38 40.29
C VAL A 674 12.98 12.98 39.51
N THR A 675 14.23 12.64 39.83
CA THR A 675 15.44 13.22 39.22
C THR A 675 15.86 12.57 37.90
N ASP A 676 15.41 11.35 37.63
CA ASP A 676 15.82 10.57 36.46
C ASP A 676 14.63 9.95 35.68
N GLY A 677 13.42 9.99 36.23
CA GLY A 677 12.17 9.64 35.53
C GLY A 677 11.12 9.05 36.48
N ILE A 678 9.87 9.48 36.34
CA ILE A 678 8.79 9.16 37.29
C ILE A 678 8.03 7.89 36.89
N GLY A 679 7.86 6.97 37.84
CA GLY A 679 7.04 5.75 37.70
C GLY A 679 7.02 4.92 38.99
N PRO A 680 6.07 3.96 39.15
CA PRO A 680 5.82 3.28 40.42
C PRO A 680 6.98 2.37 40.84
N LYS A 681 7.35 2.37 42.12
CA LYS A 681 8.44 1.51 42.62
C LYS A 681 8.02 0.04 42.60
N GLN A 682 8.58 -0.74 41.68
CA GLN A 682 8.31 -2.19 41.60
C GLN A 682 9.25 -3.00 42.51
N SER A 683 8.70 -4.01 43.20
CA SER A 683 9.44 -4.84 44.17
C SER A 683 10.31 -5.93 43.53
N ASN A 684 10.00 -6.32 42.28
CA ASN A 684 10.78 -7.25 41.48
C ASN A 684 11.53 -6.47 40.39
N VAL A 685 12.83 -6.28 40.54
CA VAL A 685 13.62 -5.43 39.63
C VAL A 685 13.96 -6.15 38.30
N HIS A 686 13.78 -7.48 38.23
CA HIS A 686 14.17 -8.30 37.07
C HIS A 686 13.23 -8.19 35.85
N ILE A 687 12.16 -7.39 35.93
CA ILE A 687 11.19 -7.16 34.84
C ILE A 687 11.38 -5.80 34.12
N ALA A 688 12.42 -5.04 34.45
CA ALA A 688 12.71 -3.76 33.84
C ALA A 688 14.18 -3.68 33.38
N LYS A 689 14.38 -3.15 32.17
CA LYS A 689 15.69 -2.81 31.62
C LYS A 689 15.95 -1.33 31.89
N ASP A 690 17.06 -1.00 32.56
CA ASP A 690 17.46 0.38 32.86
C ASP A 690 16.36 1.23 33.52
N GLY A 691 15.54 0.58 34.37
CA GLY A 691 14.42 1.19 35.07
C GLY A 691 13.12 1.34 34.26
N PHE A 692 13.03 0.78 33.05
CA PHE A 692 11.82 0.77 32.21
C PHE A 692 11.39 -0.65 31.79
N SER A 693 10.08 -0.92 31.81
CA SER A 693 9.48 -2.13 31.23
C SER A 693 9.24 -1.99 29.72
N HIS A 694 9.07 -3.13 29.02
CA HIS A 694 8.68 -3.21 27.60
C HIS A 694 9.64 -2.64 26.54
N THR A 695 10.79 -2.06 26.92
CA THR A 695 11.76 -1.46 25.98
C THR A 695 12.63 -2.49 25.24
N ASP A 696 12.59 -3.75 25.66
CA ASP A 696 13.45 -4.86 25.22
C ASP A 696 12.86 -5.68 24.06
N LYS A 697 11.60 -6.15 24.17
CA LYS A 697 10.96 -7.04 23.19
C LYS A 697 9.86 -6.38 22.36
N LEU A 698 9.28 -5.27 22.79
CA LEU A 698 8.25 -4.58 22.01
C LEU A 698 8.87 -3.54 21.06
N SER A 699 8.19 -3.36 19.92
CA SER A 699 8.41 -2.24 18.99
C SER A 699 7.74 -0.98 19.51
N CYS A 700 8.21 0.20 19.10
CA CYS A 700 7.52 1.47 19.44
C CYS A 700 6.08 1.48 18.91
N ALA A 701 5.85 0.92 17.71
CA ALA A 701 4.53 0.82 17.11
C ALA A 701 3.53 0.01 17.95
N SER A 702 3.99 -0.91 18.80
CA SER A 702 3.12 -1.74 19.64
C SER A 702 2.28 -0.93 20.62
N CYS A 703 2.80 0.22 21.05
CA CYS A 703 2.06 1.19 21.85
C CYS A 703 1.63 2.40 21.01
N HIS A 704 2.44 2.86 20.05
CA HIS A 704 2.20 4.12 19.36
C HIS A 704 1.30 4.04 18.12
N ALA A 705 0.98 2.87 17.57
CA ALA A 705 0.00 2.76 16.47
C ALA A 705 -1.42 2.84 17.03
N SER A 706 -2.16 3.91 16.69
CA SER A 706 -3.53 4.13 17.19
C SER A 706 -4.52 3.09 16.69
N TRP A 707 -4.52 2.81 15.38
CA TRP A 707 -5.45 1.88 14.74
C TRP A 707 -4.81 1.11 13.58
N THR A 708 -5.36 -0.05 13.22
CA THR A 708 -4.92 -0.84 12.06
C THR A 708 -6.14 -1.28 11.25
N GLN A 709 -6.05 -1.25 9.92
CA GLN A 709 -7.09 -1.84 9.08
C GLN A 709 -7.08 -3.38 9.21
N ASN A 710 -7.99 -3.93 10.02
CA ASN A 710 -8.09 -5.37 10.23
C ASN A 710 -9.14 -6.00 9.30
N CYS A 711 -8.69 -6.78 8.33
CA CYS A 711 -9.54 -7.66 7.53
C CYS A 711 -9.27 -9.11 7.94
N ILE A 712 -10.24 -9.77 8.58
CA ILE A 712 -10.06 -11.15 9.05
C ILE A 712 -10.41 -12.20 8.00
N GLY A 713 -11.21 -11.86 6.99
CA GLY A 713 -11.54 -12.80 5.94
C GLY A 713 -11.99 -12.15 4.64
N CYS A 714 -11.75 -12.85 3.54
CA CYS A 714 -12.27 -12.49 2.22
C CYS A 714 -13.09 -13.63 1.63
N HIS A 715 -14.28 -13.29 1.14
CA HIS A 715 -15.14 -14.15 0.34
C HIS A 715 -14.86 -13.87 -1.13
N LEU A 716 -13.87 -14.56 -1.70
CA LEU A 716 -13.53 -14.45 -3.11
C LEU A 716 -14.42 -15.42 -3.91
N GLU A 717 -15.23 -14.86 -4.82
CA GLU A 717 -15.98 -15.63 -5.80
C GLU A 717 -15.41 -15.37 -7.19
N ASN A 718 -14.86 -16.41 -7.82
CA ASN A 718 -14.53 -16.39 -9.24
C ASN A 718 -15.68 -16.99 -10.06
N ARG A 719 -15.87 -16.49 -11.27
CA ARG A 719 -16.82 -17.04 -12.24
C ARG A 719 -16.11 -17.39 -13.55
N TYR A 720 -16.53 -18.50 -14.14
CA TYR A 720 -16.25 -18.81 -15.53
C TYR A 720 -17.13 -17.96 -16.45
N ASN A 721 -16.52 -17.23 -17.38
CA ASN A 721 -17.23 -16.46 -18.39
C ASN A 721 -16.59 -16.68 -19.77
N ASP A 722 -17.30 -17.36 -20.67
CA ASP A 722 -16.94 -17.47 -22.09
C ASP A 722 -17.96 -16.82 -23.04
N ASN A 723 -18.74 -15.85 -22.54
CA ASN A 723 -19.53 -14.96 -23.38
C ASN A 723 -18.58 -14.27 -24.39
N PRO A 724 -18.80 -14.41 -25.71
CA PRO A 724 -17.90 -13.83 -26.70
C PRO A 724 -17.81 -12.30 -26.62
N ASN A 725 -18.84 -11.63 -26.08
CA ASN A 725 -18.90 -10.19 -25.89
C ASN A 725 -18.14 -9.69 -24.65
N ASP A 726 -17.87 -10.57 -23.68
CA ASP A 726 -17.15 -10.21 -22.47
C ASP A 726 -15.65 -10.48 -22.68
N PHE A 727 -14.85 -9.43 -22.59
CA PHE A 727 -13.42 -9.46 -22.89
C PHE A 727 -12.61 -9.33 -21.60
N LEU A 728 -12.12 -10.47 -21.13
CA LEU A 728 -11.29 -10.62 -19.95
C LEU A 728 -9.85 -10.92 -20.37
N PHE A 729 -8.87 -10.32 -19.70
CA PHE A 729 -7.45 -10.50 -20.02
C PHE A 729 -6.63 -10.78 -18.76
N SER A 730 -5.61 -11.64 -18.88
CA SER A 730 -4.62 -11.84 -17.82
C SER A 730 -3.85 -10.53 -17.61
N ASN A 731 -3.69 -10.15 -16.34
CA ASN A 731 -2.82 -9.04 -16.00
C ASN A 731 -1.34 -9.43 -16.15
N VAL A 732 -0.94 -10.68 -15.92
CA VAL A 732 0.46 -11.12 -16.09
C VAL A 732 0.91 -11.17 -17.57
N THR A 733 0.06 -11.72 -18.46
CA THR A 733 0.46 -12.07 -19.85
C THR A 733 -0.29 -11.31 -20.95
N GLY A 734 -1.37 -10.59 -20.66
CA GLY A 734 -2.17 -9.89 -21.68
C GLY A 734 -2.91 -10.82 -22.66
N GLU A 735 -3.04 -12.10 -22.34
CA GLU A 735 -3.81 -13.09 -23.10
C GLU A 735 -5.29 -13.05 -22.70
N ARG A 736 -6.21 -13.36 -23.64
CA ARG A 736 -7.65 -13.47 -23.32
C ARG A 736 -7.87 -14.66 -22.39
N ILE A 737 -8.68 -14.48 -21.36
CA ILE A 737 -9.03 -15.49 -20.36
C ILE A 737 -10.55 -15.68 -20.25
N VAL A 738 -10.98 -16.70 -19.49
CA VAL A 738 -12.39 -17.02 -19.17
C VAL A 738 -12.68 -17.11 -17.67
N SER A 739 -11.78 -16.58 -16.84
CA SER A 739 -12.01 -16.40 -15.40
C SER A 739 -12.18 -14.93 -15.12
N GLU A 740 -13.17 -14.55 -14.33
CA GLU A 740 -13.32 -13.20 -13.75
C GLU A 740 -13.54 -13.29 -12.23
N GLN A 741 -13.22 -12.22 -11.51
CA GLN A 741 -13.68 -12.04 -10.14
C GLN A 741 -15.13 -11.57 -10.19
N ALA A 742 -16.05 -12.41 -9.74
CA ALA A 742 -17.48 -12.10 -9.71
C ALA A 742 -17.88 -11.37 -8.42
N ASN A 743 -17.21 -11.67 -7.30
CA ASN A 743 -17.38 -10.96 -6.04
C ASN A 743 -16.11 -11.02 -5.18
N ALA A 744 -15.92 -10.00 -4.36
CA ALA A 744 -14.90 -9.94 -3.32
C ALA A 744 -15.49 -9.28 -2.07
N GLY A 745 -16.17 -10.08 -1.25
CA GLY A 745 -16.64 -9.63 0.06
C GLY A 745 -15.48 -9.61 1.04
N PHE A 746 -15.37 -8.56 1.86
CA PHE A 746 -14.34 -8.48 2.91
C PHE A 746 -15.02 -8.37 4.27
N THR A 747 -14.59 -9.15 5.25
CA THR A 747 -15.07 -8.99 6.63
C THR A 747 -14.05 -8.19 7.43
N TYR A 748 -14.37 -6.92 7.70
CA TYR A 748 -13.57 -6.07 8.57
C TYR A 748 -13.93 -6.30 10.03
N GLN A 749 -12.93 -6.18 10.90
CA GLN A 749 -13.14 -5.92 12.33
C GLN A 749 -13.13 -4.41 12.58
N SER A 750 -13.46 -4.01 13.82
CA SER A 750 -13.14 -2.67 14.31
C SER A 750 -11.63 -2.39 14.12
N PRO A 751 -11.25 -1.19 13.64
CA PRO A 751 -9.86 -0.80 13.40
C PRO A 751 -9.05 -0.62 14.69
N LEU A 752 -9.72 -0.52 15.85
CA LEU A 752 -9.11 -0.37 17.18
C LEU A 752 -8.55 -1.69 17.74
N ILE A 753 -9.08 -2.82 17.26
CA ILE A 753 -8.58 -4.16 17.60
C ILE A 753 -7.20 -4.33 16.96
N ALA A 754 -6.33 -5.17 17.53
CA ALA A 754 -5.05 -5.48 16.90
C ALA A 754 -4.52 -6.85 17.34
N SER A 755 -3.59 -7.39 16.54
CA SER A 755 -2.80 -8.57 16.88
C SER A 755 -1.33 -8.21 17.00
N LEU A 756 -0.64 -8.81 17.97
CA LEU A 756 0.80 -8.65 18.14
C LEU A 756 1.54 -9.86 17.58
N LEU A 757 2.53 -9.59 16.74
CA LEU A 757 3.33 -10.58 16.02
C LEU A 757 4.83 -10.26 16.21
N VAL A 758 5.67 -11.28 16.26
CA VAL A 758 7.14 -11.18 16.19
C VAL A 758 7.55 -10.81 14.76
N ASN A 759 8.11 -9.61 14.58
CA ASN A 759 8.73 -9.17 13.33
C ASN A 759 10.08 -9.88 13.16
N GLY A 760 10.26 -10.66 12.09
CA GLY A 760 11.46 -11.46 11.87
C GLY A 760 12.72 -10.63 11.57
N SER A 761 12.56 -9.43 11.02
CA SER A 761 13.66 -8.53 10.68
C SER A 761 14.25 -7.81 11.90
N THR A 762 13.39 -7.25 12.76
CA THR A 762 13.76 -6.49 13.98
C THR A 762 13.78 -7.35 15.25
N GLN A 763 13.25 -8.57 15.20
CA GLN A 763 13.07 -9.50 16.33
C GLN A 763 12.24 -8.93 17.47
N LYS A 764 11.34 -7.98 17.17
CA LYS A 764 10.46 -7.32 18.13
C LYS A 764 9.00 -7.68 17.89
N ILE A 765 8.24 -7.75 18.97
CA ILE A 765 6.77 -7.86 18.97
C ILE A 765 6.22 -6.52 18.46
N ALA A 766 5.44 -6.53 17.38
CA ALA A 766 4.85 -5.36 16.71
C ALA A 766 3.40 -5.62 16.27
N PRO A 767 2.58 -4.58 16.01
CA PRO A 767 1.26 -4.76 15.45
C PRO A 767 1.32 -5.37 14.05
N GLY A 768 0.51 -6.40 13.83
CA GLY A 768 0.12 -6.90 12.52
C GLY A 768 -1.39 -6.86 12.34
N ALA A 769 -1.84 -7.19 11.13
CA ALA A 769 -3.18 -7.74 10.97
C ALA A 769 -3.30 -9.09 11.72
N ALA A 770 -4.54 -9.57 11.82
CA ALA A 770 -4.83 -10.97 12.12
C ALA A 770 -5.12 -11.71 10.82
N GLY A 771 -4.72 -12.99 10.75
CA GLY A 771 -4.58 -13.70 9.50
C GLY A 771 -5.84 -13.71 8.64
N THR A 772 -5.79 -13.06 7.49
CA THR A 772 -6.85 -13.06 6.47
C THR A 772 -7.16 -14.50 6.07
N GLN A 773 -8.35 -14.99 6.37
CA GLN A 773 -8.82 -16.29 5.91
C GLN A 773 -9.54 -16.19 4.58
N LEU A 774 -9.37 -17.20 3.73
CA LEU A 774 -9.99 -17.24 2.42
C LEU A 774 -11.20 -18.17 2.43
N PHE A 775 -12.37 -17.58 2.19
CA PHE A 775 -13.59 -18.29 1.77
C PHE A 775 -13.67 -18.21 0.25
N TYR A 776 -13.32 -19.28 -0.46
CA TYR A 776 -13.31 -19.32 -1.91
C TYR A 776 -14.54 -20.02 -2.47
N ARG A 777 -15.15 -19.44 -3.51
CA ARG A 777 -16.22 -20.08 -4.32
C ARG A 777 -15.90 -19.94 -5.81
N PHE A 778 -16.32 -20.92 -6.59
CA PHE A 778 -16.22 -20.89 -8.05
C PHE A 778 -17.58 -21.16 -8.70
N THR A 779 -18.04 -20.23 -9.54
CA THR A 779 -19.24 -20.38 -10.36
C THR A 779 -18.86 -20.85 -11.76
N ASP A 780 -19.29 -22.05 -12.14
CA ASP A 780 -18.86 -22.71 -13.38
C ASP A 780 -19.64 -22.27 -14.63
N ARG A 781 -19.23 -22.81 -15.79
CA ARG A 781 -19.83 -22.54 -17.11
C ARG A 781 -21.31 -22.89 -17.28
N PHE A 782 -21.93 -23.52 -16.28
CA PHE A 782 -23.35 -23.86 -16.25
C PHE A 782 -24.11 -22.99 -15.23
N GLY A 783 -23.46 -21.97 -14.65
CA GLY A 783 -24.01 -21.12 -13.60
C GLY A 783 -24.14 -21.82 -12.25
N GLN A 784 -23.47 -22.97 -12.05
CA GLN A 784 -23.48 -23.68 -10.77
C GLN A 784 -22.33 -23.16 -9.91
N THR A 785 -22.61 -22.73 -8.69
CA THR A 785 -21.60 -22.32 -7.70
C THR A 785 -21.14 -23.51 -6.87
N SER A 786 -19.85 -23.59 -6.58
CA SER A 786 -19.28 -24.61 -5.68
C SER A 786 -19.77 -24.41 -4.24
N LYS A 787 -19.51 -25.40 -3.37
CA LYS A 787 -19.51 -25.12 -1.93
C LYS A 787 -18.46 -24.05 -1.60
N THR A 788 -18.59 -23.41 -0.44
CA THR A 788 -17.53 -22.57 0.11
C THR A 788 -16.34 -23.45 0.49
N PHE A 789 -15.16 -23.13 -0.04
CA PHE A 789 -13.89 -23.69 0.38
C PHE A 789 -13.26 -22.75 1.40
N PHE A 790 -12.71 -23.29 2.49
CA PHE A 790 -12.04 -22.51 3.53
C PHE A 790 -10.56 -22.87 3.57
N PHE A 791 -9.71 -21.85 3.44
CA PHE A 791 -8.25 -21.97 3.47
C PHE A 791 -7.66 -20.99 4.51
N SER A 792 -7.01 -21.56 5.52
CA SER A 792 -6.50 -20.82 6.68
C SER A 792 -5.18 -21.34 7.23
N ASP A 793 -4.82 -22.60 6.97
CA ASP A 793 -3.60 -23.23 7.48
C ASP A 793 -3.01 -24.24 6.49
N ARG A 794 -1.68 -24.33 6.45
CA ARG A 794 -0.97 -25.24 5.52
C ARG A 794 -1.29 -26.72 5.74
N ASN A 795 -1.67 -27.11 6.96
CA ASN A 795 -2.02 -28.50 7.28
C ASN A 795 -3.50 -28.82 7.00
N GLY A 796 -4.28 -27.80 6.60
CA GLY A 796 -5.72 -27.82 6.31
C GLY A 796 -6.61 -28.30 7.45
N ASN A 797 -6.17 -28.17 8.71
CA ASN A 797 -6.99 -28.55 9.86
C ASN A 797 -8.21 -27.64 10.06
N GLY A 798 -8.25 -26.45 9.44
CA GLY A 798 -9.31 -25.44 9.59
C GLY A 798 -10.74 -25.88 9.23
N ASN A 799 -10.94 -27.05 8.60
CA ASN A 799 -12.25 -27.64 8.31
C ASN A 799 -12.60 -28.88 9.17
N ASN A 800 -11.74 -29.31 10.10
CA ASN A 800 -11.97 -30.54 10.88
C ASN A 800 -12.61 -30.25 12.26
N PRO A 801 -13.93 -30.49 12.44
CA PRO A 801 -14.60 -30.20 13.70
C PRO A 801 -14.15 -31.10 14.86
N GLN A 802 -13.50 -32.24 14.60
CA GLN A 802 -13.04 -33.20 15.60
C GLN A 802 -11.70 -32.80 16.24
N LEU A 803 -10.87 -32.04 15.52
CA LEU A 803 -9.64 -31.46 16.07
C LEU A 803 -9.93 -30.12 16.78
N GLY A 804 -11.14 -29.59 16.58
CA GLY A 804 -11.69 -28.37 17.17
C GLY A 804 -11.02 -27.09 16.63
N PHE A 805 -11.73 -25.96 16.70
CA PHE A 805 -11.37 -24.68 16.06
C PHE A 805 -9.87 -24.44 15.91
N GLY A 806 -9.41 -24.40 14.65
CA GLY A 806 -8.06 -24.02 14.26
C GLY A 806 -8.12 -22.78 13.36
N ALA A 807 -7.31 -21.79 13.68
CA ALA A 807 -7.17 -20.53 12.95
C ALA A 807 -5.71 -20.04 13.02
N GLY A 808 -5.23 -19.20 12.10
CA GLY A 808 -5.79 -18.88 10.79
C GLY A 808 -5.00 -17.81 10.04
N GLY A 809 -4.92 -17.94 8.70
CA GLY A 809 -4.83 -16.86 7.70
C GLY A 809 -3.51 -16.07 7.54
N HIS A 810 -3.56 -15.05 6.66
CA HIS A 810 -2.45 -14.26 6.09
C HIS A 810 -2.27 -12.85 6.69
N ASP A 811 -1.03 -12.47 7.05
CA ASP A 811 -0.71 -11.18 7.71
C ASP A 811 0.39 -10.37 7.03
N ALA A 812 0.23 -9.05 7.13
CA ALA A 812 1.29 -8.06 6.96
C ALA A 812 1.42 -7.21 8.25
N MET A 813 2.62 -6.71 8.53
CA MET A 813 2.87 -5.77 9.62
C MET A 813 2.67 -4.33 9.11
N MET A 814 1.75 -3.58 9.72
CA MET A 814 1.19 -2.35 9.12
C MET A 814 0.93 -1.19 10.11
N PRO A 815 1.93 -0.72 10.87
CA PRO A 815 1.76 0.47 11.70
C PRO A 815 2.04 1.76 10.91
N HIS A 816 1.03 2.35 10.27
CA HIS A 816 1.08 3.66 9.62
C HIS A 816 0.01 4.60 10.20
N SER A 817 -0.14 4.58 11.52
CA SER A 817 -1.15 5.32 12.30
C SER A 817 -0.54 5.84 13.60
N ILE A 818 0.73 6.24 13.55
CA ILE A 818 1.56 6.54 14.72
C ILE A 818 1.07 7.83 15.40
N ARG A 819 0.84 7.75 16.72
CA ARG A 819 0.40 8.84 17.58
C ARG A 819 1.26 8.91 18.84
N GLY A 820 1.58 10.14 19.27
CA GLY A 820 2.36 10.41 20.49
C GLY A 820 1.54 10.90 21.68
N ARG A 821 0.27 11.28 21.47
CA ARG A 821 -0.64 11.80 22.51
C ARG A 821 -2.09 11.72 22.06
N VAL A 822 -3.00 11.64 23.03
CA VAL A 822 -4.44 11.85 22.86
C VAL A 822 -4.72 13.35 22.81
N SER A 823 -5.84 13.74 22.19
CA SER A 823 -6.30 15.13 22.12
C SER A 823 -7.80 15.24 22.44
N THR A 824 -8.37 16.44 22.33
CA THR A 824 -9.82 16.66 22.47
C THR A 824 -10.63 16.26 21.23
N LYS A 825 -9.99 15.77 20.15
CA LYS A 825 -10.64 15.47 18.86
C LYS A 825 -10.16 14.19 18.17
N GLN A 826 -9.10 13.57 18.67
CA GLN A 826 -8.39 12.47 18.02
C GLN A 826 -7.71 11.63 19.07
N GLU A 827 -7.74 10.33 18.85
CA GLU A 827 -7.12 9.33 19.71
C GLU A 827 -5.59 9.32 19.59
N GLY A 828 -4.95 8.64 20.55
CA GLY A 828 -3.52 8.69 20.81
C GLY A 828 -2.83 7.32 20.74
N PRO A 829 -1.73 7.13 21.49
CA PRO A 829 -1.12 5.82 21.66
C PRO A 829 -2.03 4.91 22.50
N ARG A 830 -1.86 3.60 22.34
CA ARG A 830 -2.56 2.56 23.10
C ARG A 830 -2.20 2.61 24.58
N TYR A 831 -3.18 2.24 25.40
CA TYR A 831 -3.11 2.27 26.86
C TYR A 831 -2.62 0.95 27.42
N CYS A 832 -2.08 0.95 28.64
CA CYS A 832 -1.59 -0.26 29.29
C CYS A 832 -2.70 -1.33 29.44
N VAL A 833 -3.94 -0.90 29.71
CA VAL A 833 -5.13 -1.78 29.81
C VAL A 833 -5.55 -2.42 28.48
N THR A 834 -5.01 -1.98 27.33
CA THR A 834 -5.21 -2.67 26.04
C THR A 834 -4.52 -4.04 26.03
N CYS A 835 -3.49 -4.24 26.86
CA CYS A 835 -2.66 -5.45 26.90
C CYS A 835 -2.63 -6.14 28.28
N HIS A 836 -3.05 -5.47 29.35
CA HIS A 836 -3.01 -5.97 30.72
C HIS A 836 -4.36 -5.87 31.41
N LEU A 837 -4.64 -6.79 32.33
CA LEU A 837 -5.78 -6.71 33.24
C LEU A 837 -5.54 -5.60 34.28
N ASN A 838 -6.60 -4.98 34.80
CA ASN A 838 -6.56 -3.98 35.87
C ASN A 838 -7.25 -4.51 37.13
N SER A 839 -7.04 -3.84 38.27
CA SER A 839 -7.56 -4.26 39.58
C SER A 839 -9.08 -4.36 39.71
N ASP A 840 -9.84 -3.89 38.72
CA ASP A 840 -11.31 -3.88 38.76
C ASP A 840 -11.93 -5.23 38.33
N MET A 841 -11.11 -6.17 37.83
CA MET A 841 -11.57 -7.42 37.21
C MET A 841 -11.84 -8.58 38.19
N ASP A 842 -12.97 -9.27 37.99
CA ASP A 842 -13.32 -10.55 38.63
C ASP A 842 -12.44 -11.70 38.10
N LEU A 843 -11.35 -11.98 38.82
CA LEU A 843 -10.40 -13.07 38.51
C LEU A 843 -11.04 -14.47 38.53
N GLY A 844 -12.09 -14.69 39.34
CA GLY A 844 -12.78 -15.97 39.42
C GLY A 844 -13.46 -16.30 38.09
N LYS A 845 -14.21 -15.33 37.57
CA LYS A 845 -14.86 -15.44 36.27
C LYS A 845 -13.86 -15.38 35.11
N TYR A 846 -12.78 -14.61 35.20
CA TYR A 846 -11.70 -14.64 34.19
C TYR A 846 -11.12 -16.05 34.02
N ASN A 847 -10.85 -16.75 35.12
CA ASN A 847 -10.33 -18.12 35.08
C ASN A 847 -11.35 -19.12 34.50
N GLU A 848 -12.65 -18.96 34.79
CA GLU A 848 -13.71 -19.76 34.19
C GLU A 848 -13.83 -19.50 32.66
N PHE A 849 -13.77 -18.24 32.23
CA PHE A 849 -13.72 -17.87 30.81
C PHE A 849 -12.53 -18.54 30.08
N VAL A 850 -11.32 -18.38 30.62
CA VAL A 850 -10.09 -18.97 30.05
C VAL A 850 -10.20 -20.50 29.99
N SER A 851 -10.77 -21.14 31.02
CA SER A 851 -11.02 -22.59 31.03
C SER A 851 -12.02 -23.02 29.95
N LEU A 852 -13.14 -22.33 29.79
CA LEU A 852 -14.14 -22.65 28.77
C LEU A 852 -13.62 -22.44 27.35
N MET A 853 -12.84 -21.37 27.12
CA MET A 853 -12.08 -21.15 25.89
C MET A 853 -11.08 -22.28 25.61
N ALA A 854 -10.23 -22.62 26.59
CA ALA A 854 -9.24 -23.69 26.48
C ALA A 854 -9.85 -25.08 26.25
N ASN A 855 -11.10 -25.28 26.67
CA ASN A 855 -11.87 -26.50 26.46
C ASN A 855 -12.79 -26.44 25.23
N LYS A 856 -12.68 -25.39 24.39
CA LYS A 856 -13.48 -25.16 23.18
C LYS A 856 -15.00 -25.19 23.45
N ASN A 857 -15.42 -24.90 24.68
CA ASN A 857 -16.80 -25.05 25.15
C ASN A 857 -17.65 -23.81 24.84
N VAL A 858 -17.93 -23.60 23.56
CA VAL A 858 -18.77 -22.51 23.03
C VAL A 858 -20.14 -22.45 23.69
N LYS A 859 -20.71 -23.62 24.04
CA LYS A 859 -21.97 -23.72 24.78
C LYS A 859 -21.85 -23.17 26.21
N GLY A 860 -20.78 -23.54 26.93
CA GLY A 860 -20.49 -23.01 28.27
C GLY A 860 -20.24 -21.51 28.28
N LEU A 861 -19.48 -20.99 27.31
CA LEU A 861 -19.28 -19.54 27.13
C LEU A 861 -20.61 -18.78 27.01
N ALA A 862 -21.57 -19.34 26.27
CA ALA A 862 -22.90 -18.78 26.13
C ALA A 862 -23.74 -18.93 27.41
N GLN A 863 -23.71 -20.10 28.04
CA GLN A 863 -24.52 -20.41 29.23
C GLN A 863 -24.13 -19.58 30.47
N ALA A 864 -22.83 -19.39 30.70
CA ALA A 864 -22.31 -18.60 31.81
C ALA A 864 -22.20 -17.10 31.51
N ASN A 865 -22.83 -16.64 30.41
CA ASN A 865 -22.96 -15.22 30.04
C ASN A 865 -21.61 -14.49 29.84
N PHE A 866 -20.55 -15.23 29.49
CA PHE A 866 -19.19 -14.69 29.38
C PHE A 866 -19.04 -13.60 28.33
N PHE A 867 -19.89 -13.62 27.30
CA PHE A 867 -19.99 -12.54 26.31
C PHE A 867 -20.30 -11.17 26.97
N ASN A 868 -21.21 -11.11 27.94
CA ASN A 868 -21.47 -9.89 28.69
C ASN A 868 -20.36 -9.58 29.70
N LEU A 869 -19.73 -10.59 30.31
CA LEU A 869 -18.58 -10.37 31.19
C LEU A 869 -17.40 -9.73 30.43
N LEU A 870 -17.06 -10.25 29.25
CA LEU A 870 -15.96 -9.70 28.45
C LEU A 870 -16.22 -8.22 28.13
N LYS A 871 -17.48 -7.85 27.83
CA LYS A 871 -17.90 -6.47 27.59
C LYS A 871 -17.84 -5.59 28.85
N GLN A 872 -18.03 -6.16 30.04
CA GLN A 872 -18.10 -5.44 31.30
C GLN A 872 -16.78 -5.37 32.05
N GLU A 873 -15.90 -6.36 31.94
CA GLU A 873 -14.72 -6.49 32.81
C GLU A 873 -13.40 -6.53 32.03
N ILE A 874 -13.33 -7.25 30.90
CA ILE A 874 -12.09 -7.42 30.11
C ILE A 874 -11.94 -6.31 29.05
N GLY A 875 -13.05 -5.76 28.57
CA GLY A 875 -13.08 -4.66 27.62
C GLY A 875 -13.10 -3.26 28.24
N ARG A 876 -13.18 -3.15 29.58
CA ARG A 876 -13.17 -1.86 30.29
C ARG A 876 -11.80 -1.19 30.19
N ASN A 877 -11.60 -0.45 29.11
CA ASN A 877 -10.76 0.73 29.16
C ASN A 877 -11.59 1.83 29.85
N THR A 878 -11.07 2.44 30.91
CA THR A 878 -11.73 3.59 31.49
C THR A 878 -11.60 4.77 30.52
N ASN A 879 -12.65 5.58 30.40
CA ASN A 879 -12.72 6.85 29.65
C ASN A 879 -12.31 6.93 28.16
N ASN A 880 -11.73 5.91 27.52
CA ASN A 880 -12.04 5.56 26.12
C ASN A 880 -13.10 4.49 26.25
N GLN A 881 -14.35 4.92 26.09
CA GLN A 881 -15.58 4.21 26.44
C GLN A 881 -15.85 3.03 25.49
N HIS A 882 -14.91 2.68 24.60
CA HIS A 882 -14.96 1.50 23.75
C HIS A 882 -14.74 0.24 24.63
N ASN A 883 -15.78 -0.06 25.42
CA ASN A 883 -15.89 -1.17 26.36
C ASN A 883 -15.94 -2.51 25.59
N THR A 884 -14.84 -2.85 24.94
CA THR A 884 -14.82 -3.81 23.85
C THR A 884 -14.14 -5.10 24.28
N PRO A 885 -14.81 -6.27 24.21
CA PRO A 885 -14.36 -7.53 24.79
C PRO A 885 -13.09 -8.15 24.18
N TYR A 886 -12.39 -7.43 23.30
CA TYR A 886 -11.41 -7.95 22.36
C TYR A 886 -9.95 -7.69 22.77
N PHE A 887 -9.68 -6.61 23.51
CA PHE A 887 -8.33 -6.01 23.57
C PHE A 887 -7.22 -6.95 24.06
N VAL A 888 -7.28 -7.43 25.31
CA VAL A 888 -6.18 -8.20 25.92
C VAL A 888 -5.92 -9.50 25.16
N HIS A 889 -6.97 -10.27 24.83
CA HIS A 889 -6.83 -11.59 24.20
C HIS A 889 -6.44 -11.54 22.72
N MET A 890 -6.84 -10.50 21.99
CA MET A 890 -6.44 -10.34 20.59
C MET A 890 -5.03 -9.75 20.44
N ASN A 891 -4.66 -8.77 21.29
CA ASN A 891 -3.27 -8.33 21.38
C ASN A 891 -2.35 -9.48 21.81
N SER A 892 -2.78 -10.32 22.75
CA SER A 892 -2.05 -11.53 23.14
C SER A 892 -2.25 -12.71 22.17
N GLY A 893 -2.81 -12.56 20.97
CA GLY A 893 -2.86 -13.62 19.94
C GLY A 893 -3.67 -14.89 20.26
N LEU A 894 -4.35 -14.96 21.42
CA LEU A 894 -5.20 -16.10 21.82
C LEU A 894 -6.47 -16.23 20.97
N GLY A 895 -6.88 -15.10 20.37
CA GLY A 895 -8.26 -14.90 19.97
C GLY A 895 -9.17 -14.70 21.18
N SER A 896 -10.27 -13.99 20.94
CA SER A 896 -11.33 -13.76 21.92
C SER A 896 -12.36 -14.89 21.96
N GLY A 897 -12.42 -15.74 20.91
CA GLY A 897 -13.47 -16.74 20.75
C GLY A 897 -14.82 -16.12 20.44
N LEU A 898 -14.83 -14.95 19.79
CA LEU A 898 -16.04 -14.16 19.52
C LEU A 898 -16.40 -14.14 18.04
N PHE A 899 -15.42 -14.37 17.16
CA PHE A 899 -15.57 -14.24 15.72
C PHE A 899 -15.99 -15.58 15.11
N PHE A 900 -17.17 -16.10 15.51
CA PHE A 900 -17.73 -17.37 15.02
C PHE A 900 -18.50 -17.22 13.71
N PHE A 901 -18.31 -18.19 12.80
CA PHE A 901 -18.97 -18.25 11.48
C PHE A 901 -19.48 -19.67 11.18
N ASP A 902 -20.51 -19.78 10.35
CA ASP A 902 -21.09 -21.04 9.91
C ASP A 902 -20.36 -21.70 8.73
N LYS A 903 -20.86 -22.88 8.30
CA LYS A 903 -20.30 -23.67 7.19
C LYS A 903 -20.19 -22.93 5.84
N ASP A 904 -20.97 -21.86 5.63
CA ASP A 904 -20.95 -21.11 4.37
C ASP A 904 -19.99 -19.90 4.47
N GLY A 905 -19.45 -19.65 5.66
CA GLY A 905 -18.59 -18.51 5.99
C GLY A 905 -19.37 -17.31 6.51
N CYS A 906 -20.51 -17.50 7.18
CA CYS A 906 -21.37 -16.43 7.68
C CYS A 906 -21.28 -16.21 9.19
N PRO A 907 -21.11 -14.97 9.68
CA PRO A 907 -20.94 -14.72 11.11
C PRO A 907 -22.21 -15.02 11.89
N VAL A 908 -22.04 -15.62 13.08
CA VAL A 908 -23.12 -16.04 13.99
C VAL A 908 -23.00 -15.48 15.42
N ASN A 909 -21.98 -14.67 15.72
CA ASN A 909 -21.61 -14.15 17.06
C ASN A 909 -22.78 -13.66 17.96
N PRO A 910 -22.85 -14.05 19.26
CA PRO A 910 -23.91 -13.62 20.21
C PRO A 910 -23.83 -12.18 20.72
N LEU A 911 -22.72 -11.48 20.51
CA LEU A 911 -22.59 -10.05 20.84
C LEU A 911 -23.22 -9.14 19.78
N ASP A 912 -23.59 -9.70 18.64
CA ASP A 912 -24.00 -8.97 17.47
C ASP A 912 -25.51 -9.14 17.24
N ASN A 913 -26.23 -8.03 17.33
CA ASN A 913 -27.67 -7.93 17.15
C ASN A 913 -28.05 -7.31 15.80
N ASN A 914 -27.13 -7.23 14.84
CA ASN A 914 -27.45 -6.72 13.51
C ASN A 914 -28.29 -7.73 12.70
N ASN A 915 -29.32 -7.19 12.06
CA ASN A 915 -30.38 -7.88 11.37
C ASN A 915 -30.17 -8.00 9.84
N ASN A 916 -29.15 -7.35 9.26
CA ASN A 916 -29.10 -7.04 7.82
C ASN A 916 -27.90 -7.61 7.04
N ARG A 917 -27.09 -8.48 7.65
CA ARG A 917 -25.80 -8.93 7.10
C ARG A 917 -25.80 -9.34 5.63
N GLN A 918 -24.94 -8.69 4.84
CA GLN A 918 -24.70 -9.05 3.45
C GLN A 918 -23.81 -10.29 3.28
N GLY A 919 -23.72 -10.81 2.05
CA GLY A 919 -22.88 -11.96 1.70
C GLY A 919 -23.42 -13.34 2.11
N CYS A 920 -24.53 -13.40 2.85
CA CYS A 920 -24.94 -14.60 3.59
C CYS A 920 -26.14 -15.39 3.06
N ASN A 921 -26.63 -15.11 1.84
CA ASN A 921 -27.75 -15.82 1.20
C ASN A 921 -29.03 -15.97 2.05
N GLY A 922 -29.20 -15.16 3.10
CA GLY A 922 -30.28 -15.27 4.09
C GLY A 922 -30.08 -16.34 5.18
N ASN A 923 -28.92 -17.00 5.24
CA ASN A 923 -28.65 -18.12 6.16
C ASN A 923 -28.23 -17.70 7.58
N SER A 924 -27.69 -16.49 7.77
CA SER A 924 -27.37 -15.95 9.11
C SER A 924 -28.65 -15.38 9.76
N PRO A 925 -29.16 -15.96 10.88
CA PRO A 925 -30.49 -15.60 11.40
C PRO A 925 -30.55 -14.22 12.08
N LYS A 926 -31.61 -13.48 11.76
CA LYS A 926 -31.94 -12.10 12.16
C LYS A 926 -32.21 -11.87 13.66
N ASN A 927 -31.84 -12.78 14.58
CA ASN A 927 -32.37 -12.76 15.95
C ASN A 927 -31.50 -13.37 17.08
N ARG A 928 -30.51 -14.24 16.81
CA ARG A 928 -29.72 -14.94 17.86
C ARG A 928 -28.55 -15.73 17.28
N PHE A 929 -27.45 -15.78 18.03
CA PHE A 929 -26.41 -16.81 17.89
C PHE A 929 -26.98 -18.22 18.05
N ASN A 930 -26.58 -19.11 17.15
CA ASN A 930 -26.82 -20.53 17.25
C ASN A 930 -25.49 -21.28 17.34
N ASN A 931 -25.17 -21.78 18.53
CA ASN A 931 -23.93 -22.53 18.78
C ASN A 931 -23.83 -23.83 17.97
N ALA A 932 -24.95 -24.41 17.52
CA ALA A 932 -24.95 -25.59 16.66
C ALA A 932 -24.62 -25.27 15.18
N GLN A 933 -24.60 -23.98 14.80
CA GLN A 933 -24.22 -23.54 13.45
C GLN A 933 -22.78 -22.99 13.39
N ALA A 934 -22.11 -22.75 14.52
CA ALA A 934 -20.72 -22.27 14.53
C ALA A 934 -19.73 -23.37 14.09
N ILE A 935 -19.10 -23.20 12.93
CA ILE A 935 -18.12 -24.12 12.35
C ILE A 935 -16.71 -23.53 12.42
N TYR A 936 -16.57 -22.23 12.16
CA TYR A 936 -15.30 -21.52 12.12
C TYR A 936 -15.17 -20.50 13.26
N CYS A 937 -13.95 -20.22 13.69
CA CYS A 937 -13.59 -19.15 14.62
C CYS A 937 -12.43 -18.37 14.00
N LEU A 938 -12.59 -17.08 13.72
CA LEU A 938 -11.72 -16.34 12.80
C LEU A 938 -10.65 -15.46 13.48
N ASP A 939 -10.60 -15.41 14.81
CA ASP A 939 -9.82 -14.45 15.59
C ASP A 939 -8.60 -15.03 16.32
N CYS A 940 -8.40 -16.34 16.28
CA CYS A 940 -7.32 -17.03 16.97
C CYS A 940 -6.07 -17.11 16.09
N VAL A 941 -4.90 -16.73 16.63
CA VAL A 941 -3.63 -16.63 15.89
C VAL A 941 -2.67 -17.78 16.26
N VAL A 942 -2.75 -18.26 17.50
CA VAL A 942 -2.11 -19.50 17.99
C VAL A 942 -3.07 -20.25 18.92
N ASP A 943 -2.98 -21.58 18.95
CA ASP A 943 -3.79 -22.36 19.88
C ASP A 943 -3.35 -22.18 21.36
N LYS A 944 -4.11 -22.76 22.30
CA LYS A 944 -3.80 -22.70 23.73
C LYS A 944 -2.45 -23.31 24.13
N ASN A 945 -1.84 -24.11 23.26
CA ASN A 945 -0.53 -24.73 23.46
C ASN A 945 0.59 -23.93 22.80
N GLY A 946 0.27 -22.81 22.13
CA GLY A 946 1.22 -21.99 21.38
C GLY A 946 1.49 -22.50 19.95
N GLN A 947 0.73 -23.48 19.46
CA GLN A 947 0.91 -24.03 18.12
C GLN A 947 0.37 -23.07 17.06
N GLN A 948 1.25 -22.67 16.14
CA GLN A 948 0.90 -21.83 14.99
C GLN A 948 0.23 -22.64 13.88
N TYR A 949 -0.87 -22.11 13.36
CA TYR A 949 -1.52 -22.59 12.13
C TYR A 949 -1.61 -21.52 11.03
N SER A 950 -1.43 -20.24 11.36
CA SER A 950 -1.53 -19.11 10.42
C SER A 950 -0.38 -19.03 9.40
N SER A 951 -0.61 -18.48 8.20
CA SER A 951 0.36 -18.34 7.10
C SER A 951 1.33 -17.16 7.25
N THR A 952 1.67 -16.83 8.49
CA THR A 952 2.29 -15.55 8.89
C THR A 952 3.74 -15.74 9.33
N ALA A 953 4.21 -17.00 9.30
CA ALA A 953 5.59 -17.37 9.49
C ALA A 953 6.46 -16.86 8.32
N HIS A 954 7.55 -16.20 8.68
CA HIS A 954 8.58 -15.68 7.77
C HIS A 954 9.94 -15.87 8.43
N ALA A 955 11.05 -15.85 7.68
CA ALA A 955 12.39 -16.01 8.26
C ALA A 955 12.65 -15.02 9.43
N CYS A 956 13.52 -15.37 10.37
CA CYS A 956 14.12 -14.42 11.33
C CYS A 956 15.59 -14.09 11.00
N SER A 957 15.97 -12.84 11.22
CA SER A 957 17.32 -12.32 10.95
C SER A 957 18.36 -12.85 11.95
N VAL A 958 17.95 -13.12 13.19
CA VAL A 958 18.68 -13.92 14.17
C VAL A 958 17.72 -14.98 14.73
N PRO A 959 17.80 -16.25 14.25
CA PRO A 959 16.89 -17.32 14.65
C PRO A 959 16.75 -17.52 16.17
N GLN A 960 17.85 -17.42 16.91
CA GLN A 960 17.88 -17.61 18.37
C GLN A 960 17.06 -16.54 19.12
N ALA A 961 16.94 -15.32 18.57
CA ALA A 961 16.19 -14.23 19.18
C ALA A 961 14.67 -14.36 18.98
N CYS A 962 14.24 -15.04 17.92
CA CYS A 962 12.85 -15.44 17.70
C CYS A 962 12.50 -16.70 18.50
N ALA A 963 13.42 -17.65 18.64
CA ALA A 963 13.22 -18.87 19.42
C ALA A 963 12.73 -18.60 20.85
N VAL A 964 13.20 -17.52 21.50
CA VAL A 964 12.76 -17.13 22.86
C VAL A 964 11.42 -16.37 22.92
N GLN A 965 10.78 -16.15 21.77
CA GLN A 965 9.48 -15.50 21.60
C GLN A 965 8.45 -16.42 20.91
N ARG A 966 8.80 -17.72 20.75
CA ARG A 966 8.11 -18.70 19.91
C ARG A 966 8.07 -20.08 20.56
N ASP A 967 6.99 -20.82 20.34
CA ASP A 967 6.80 -22.18 20.83
C ASP A 967 6.87 -23.14 19.63
N GLY A 968 7.30 -24.38 19.87
CA GLY A 968 7.19 -25.47 18.89
C GLY A 968 8.18 -25.43 17.71
N SER A 969 7.82 -26.15 16.64
CA SER A 969 8.75 -26.75 15.67
C SER A 969 9.38 -25.82 14.62
N ALA A 970 9.24 -24.50 14.75
CA ALA A 970 9.83 -23.52 13.82
C ALA A 970 10.38 -22.27 14.55
N PRO A 971 11.35 -22.44 15.47
CA PRO A 971 11.91 -21.33 16.26
C PRO A 971 12.71 -20.32 15.43
N THR A 972 13.03 -20.66 14.18
CA THR A 972 13.80 -19.85 13.23
C THR A 972 12.93 -18.83 12.46
N LEU A 973 11.62 -18.80 12.70
CA LEU A 973 10.64 -17.99 11.98
C LEU A 973 9.92 -16.98 12.90
N GLY A 974 9.61 -15.81 12.35
CA GLY A 974 8.73 -14.79 12.93
C GLY A 974 7.25 -15.13 12.74
N GLY A 975 6.37 -14.16 12.93
CA GLY A 975 4.91 -14.35 12.90
C GLY A 975 4.32 -14.33 14.30
N PRO A 976 3.34 -15.17 14.69
CA PRO A 976 2.64 -15.03 15.96
C PRO A 976 3.55 -15.24 17.16
N ILE A 977 3.18 -14.63 18.29
CA ILE A 977 3.84 -14.81 19.58
C ILE A 977 3.56 -16.20 20.18
N SER A 978 4.51 -16.71 20.97
CA SER A 978 4.45 -18.02 21.63
C SER A 978 3.31 -18.15 22.66
N GLY A 979 2.68 -19.32 22.80
CA GLY A 979 1.73 -19.62 23.87
C GLY A 979 2.23 -19.31 25.29
N GLN A 980 3.53 -19.47 25.56
CA GLN A 980 4.14 -18.99 26.81
C GLN A 980 4.17 -17.45 26.91
N LEU A 981 4.57 -16.74 25.85
CA LEU A 981 4.64 -15.28 25.82
C LEU A 981 3.23 -14.64 25.84
N VAL A 982 2.31 -15.26 25.13
CA VAL A 982 0.87 -15.04 25.14
C VAL A 982 0.31 -15.14 26.56
N ARG A 983 0.58 -16.26 27.27
CA ARG A 983 0.24 -16.41 28.69
C ARG A 983 0.88 -15.31 29.54
N ARG A 984 2.13 -14.89 29.25
CA ARG A 984 2.80 -13.80 29.99
C ARG A 984 2.14 -12.44 29.81
N LEU A 985 1.60 -12.13 28.63
CA LEU A 985 0.86 -10.89 28.39
C LEU A 985 -0.49 -10.91 29.11
N ALA A 986 -1.23 -12.03 29.03
CA ALA A 986 -2.58 -12.15 29.58
C ALA A 986 -2.66 -12.46 31.09
N CYS A 987 -1.71 -13.21 31.65
CA CYS A 987 -1.58 -13.50 33.09
C CYS A 987 -0.16 -14.00 33.46
N PRO A 988 0.77 -13.10 33.82
CA PRO A 988 2.21 -13.40 33.87
C PRO A 988 2.76 -14.37 34.93
N ASP A 989 1.98 -14.83 35.92
CA ASP A 989 2.47 -15.76 36.97
C ASP A 989 1.73 -17.12 37.02
N SER A 990 1.30 -17.60 35.85
CA SER A 990 0.72 -18.95 35.70
C SER A 990 1.69 -20.08 36.13
N ALA A 991 1.11 -21.18 36.63
CA ALA A 991 1.74 -22.29 37.37
C ALA A 991 3.17 -22.74 36.96
N ASP A 992 3.51 -22.74 35.67
CA ASP A 992 4.83 -23.14 35.16
C ASP A 992 5.99 -22.32 35.76
N ARG A 993 5.75 -21.05 36.12
CA ARG A 993 6.76 -20.20 36.79
C ARG A 993 6.69 -20.29 38.31
N SER A 994 5.48 -20.44 38.86
CA SER A 994 5.23 -20.58 40.30
C SER A 994 5.93 -21.84 40.85
N ALA A 995 5.92 -22.94 40.11
CA ALA A 995 6.67 -24.16 40.42
C ALA A 995 8.20 -23.97 40.40
N ALA A 996 8.72 -23.20 39.44
CA ALA A 996 10.17 -22.92 39.33
C ALA A 996 10.68 -21.89 40.36
N LEU A 997 9.79 -21.11 40.99
CA LEU A 997 10.11 -20.06 41.96
C LEU A 997 9.59 -20.35 43.38
N GLY A 998 8.99 -21.52 43.62
CA GLY A 998 8.49 -21.94 44.93
C GLY A 998 7.30 -21.11 45.45
N LYS A 999 6.52 -20.47 44.56
CA LYS A 999 5.38 -19.62 44.91
C LYS A 999 4.04 -20.30 44.60
N GLN A 1000 3.00 -19.93 45.35
CA GLN A 1000 1.62 -20.34 45.07
C GLN A 1000 1.14 -19.71 43.74
N PRO A 1001 0.25 -20.39 42.98
CA PRO A 1001 -0.14 -19.99 41.62
C PRO A 1001 -1.22 -18.90 41.59
N ALA A 1002 -1.08 -17.85 42.40
CA ALA A 1002 -2.05 -16.76 42.52
C ALA A 1002 -1.36 -15.40 42.36
N GLU A 1003 -1.58 -14.78 41.19
CA GLU A 1003 -1.66 -13.34 40.90
C GLU A 1003 -1.24 -13.08 39.44
N CYS A 1004 -2.19 -12.76 38.56
CA CYS A 1004 -1.84 -12.07 37.32
C CYS A 1004 -1.28 -10.68 37.69
N ILE A 1005 -0.36 -10.10 36.89
CA ILE A 1005 0.00 -8.69 37.08
C ILE A 1005 -1.24 -7.85 36.72
N MET A 1006 -1.90 -7.35 37.76
CA MET A 1006 -3.02 -6.43 37.67
C MET A 1006 -2.48 -5.00 37.72
N LEU A 1007 -2.90 -4.15 36.79
CA LEU A 1007 -2.60 -2.72 36.87
C LEU A 1007 -3.41 -2.09 38.00
N ASP A 1008 -2.73 -1.77 39.09
CA ASP A 1008 -3.20 -0.97 40.23
C ASP A 1008 -2.94 0.54 40.05
N SER A 1009 -2.22 0.91 38.98
CA SER A 1009 -1.65 2.23 38.80
C SER A 1009 -1.38 2.50 37.31
N TYR A 1010 -2.24 3.28 36.65
CA TYR A 1010 -2.18 3.50 35.20
C TYR A 1010 -2.63 4.90 34.78
N ILE A 1011 -2.32 5.28 33.53
CA ILE A 1011 -2.83 6.50 32.89
C ILE A 1011 -3.97 6.10 31.96
N ASP A 1012 -5.06 6.82 32.09
CA ASP A 1012 -6.30 6.61 31.37
C ASP A 1012 -6.30 7.23 29.98
N ALA A 1013 -7.26 6.88 29.13
CA ALA A 1013 -7.26 7.31 27.74
C ALA A 1013 -7.41 8.83 27.56
N ASP A 1014 -8.28 9.47 28.33
CA ASP A 1014 -8.39 10.92 28.40
C ASP A 1014 -7.19 11.62 29.10
N GLY A 1015 -6.19 10.84 29.52
CA GLY A 1015 -4.99 11.29 30.23
C GLY A 1015 -5.20 11.46 31.74
N GLN A 1016 -6.33 11.03 32.30
CA GLN A 1016 -6.54 11.00 33.76
C GLN A 1016 -5.62 9.98 34.43
N LEU A 1017 -5.40 10.16 35.73
CA LEU A 1017 -4.53 9.30 36.53
C LEU A 1017 -5.37 8.34 37.36
N ARG A 1018 -5.04 7.05 37.33
CA ARG A 1018 -5.78 5.98 38.01
C ARG A 1018 -4.90 5.28 39.04
N GLY A 1019 -5.50 4.97 40.18
CA GLY A 1019 -4.83 4.30 41.31
C GLY A 1019 -3.58 5.05 41.77
N GLY A 1020 -2.45 4.34 41.89
CA GLY A 1020 -1.19 4.91 42.35
C GLY A 1020 -0.61 6.04 41.46
N ALA A 1021 -1.00 6.13 40.20
CA ALA A 1021 -0.40 7.05 39.22
C ALA A 1021 -0.60 8.52 39.61
N THR A 1022 -1.73 8.82 40.26
CA THR A 1022 -2.05 10.14 40.83
C THR A 1022 -1.00 10.59 41.83
N THR A 1023 -0.53 9.69 42.69
CA THR A 1023 0.47 9.97 43.72
C THR A 1023 1.87 10.15 43.12
N PHE A 1024 2.23 9.37 42.08
CA PHE A 1024 3.56 9.41 41.50
C PHE A 1024 3.78 10.58 40.53
N ILE A 1025 2.79 10.95 39.72
CA ILE A 1025 2.93 11.98 38.67
C ILE A 1025 2.66 13.40 39.20
N ALA A 1026 2.03 13.54 40.37
CA ALA A 1026 1.81 14.84 41.02
C ALA A 1026 3.02 15.34 41.86
N GLN A 1027 4.12 14.58 41.90
CA GLN A 1027 5.40 14.91 42.52
C GLN A 1027 6.37 15.54 41.50
#